data_AF-A0A651DC38-F1
#
_entry.id   AF-A0A651DC38-F1
#
_cell.length_a   1.000
_cell.length_b   1.000
_cell.length_c   1.000
_cell.angle_alpha   90.00
_cell.angle_beta   90.00
_cell.angle_gamma   90.00
#
_symmetry.space_group_name_H-M   'P 1'
#
loop_
_entity.id
_entity.type
_entity.pdbx_description
1 polymer ?
#
loop_
_entity_poly.entity_id
_entity_poly.type
_entity_poly.pdbx_seq_one_letter_code
_entity_poly.pdbx_strand_id
1 'polypeptide(L)'
;MEGHLRAHPRSGRAVGAGALPSARRRAPDRDVGLSLDPGSPRRLLGSMMSISVPARRLRLPFFLALVGSTLLAGSWMMFGILAAGGLTVPGALILLLFIPTFGWISLAFWTGALGFVFQLLRIDPLTLRRVPPGPSALTNTRTDTPVTHPGSAAAPPAEATLPPDSGRTAVVMPAHNEDPERALRGLEAVAGSLRATGSAHAFDLHFLSDTTDPAIRTREEEVWAALNERWDPDTAPSIHYRRRATNTGRKPGNIGAFCRERRDDYEYLVVLDADSHMEGGTLVSLVRTMEANPRAGLVQTVPLPWRQETLFGRLLQFGSALYGPMLARGYAFWQGASANYWGHNAILRLAPFVEHGHLPVLPGTPPLGGEILSHDFVEGALLRRAGWDCYLLTELEGSHEELPGNLVDFTHRDRRWAQGSLQHLRLLPTPGLRPTSRLHFLTGAMGYLSSVFWFLMLVAGTAYVILIEWSERTVPSGTDGWQVAERTETGGWQVAGEGAGWTVPDALLPPGAGAVSLLWVTAIILFLPRLLALVLGLIQRSRGFGGRVRLTLSALLETVFTVVMAPILMWSHTRFVASILAGRTVRWDSQPRDGRELTRSEAWRWSRTATLLGVVWTALAFAASPLFVLWLSPILVGLVLALPVVHLTSRVSPGQKARALGLFLVPWEVDPAPIAPGEPQPTGAPGVPLPAGAEQTPSAAARARSGPAPAMPPGRRTPSTSSSRRSYRG
;
A
#
# COMPACT_ATOMS: atom_id res chain seq x y z
N MET A 1 -14.80 -30.23 51.50
CA MET A 1 -15.72 -31.36 51.73
C MET A 1 -16.57 -30.96 52.92
N GLU A 2 -17.86 -30.67 52.67
CA GLU A 2 -18.98 -30.39 53.62
C GLU A 2 -18.79 -29.24 54.63
N GLY A 3 -19.75 -28.41 55.04
CA GLY A 3 -21.20 -28.24 54.88
C GLY A 3 -21.55 -26.97 55.70
N HIS A 4 -22.49 -26.10 55.34
CA HIS A 4 -23.86 -25.98 55.91
C HIS A 4 -24.31 -24.53 55.63
N LEU A 5 -25.39 -24.26 54.89
CA LEU A 5 -26.80 -24.10 55.30
C LEU A 5 -27.15 -22.88 56.18
N ARG A 6 -27.98 -22.00 55.56
CA ARG A 6 -29.08 -21.14 56.07
C ARG A 6 -28.73 -19.88 56.87
N ALA A 7 -29.26 -18.72 56.44
CA ALA A 7 -30.59 -18.20 56.83
C ALA A 7 -30.78 -16.72 56.42
N HIS A 8 -31.96 -16.39 55.90
CA HIS A 8 -32.52 -15.02 55.88
C HIS A 8 -33.32 -14.78 57.18
N PRO A 9 -33.56 -13.51 57.61
CA PRO A 9 -34.90 -12.94 57.39
C PRO A 9 -34.94 -11.41 57.14
N ARG A 10 -36.14 -10.95 56.78
CA ARG A 10 -36.57 -9.60 56.34
C ARG A 10 -37.01 -8.68 57.50
N SER A 11 -36.83 -7.36 57.34
CA SER A 11 -37.74 -6.24 57.70
C SER A 11 -37.00 -4.90 57.51
N GLY A 12 -37.51 -3.76 57.05
CA GLY A 12 -38.82 -3.29 56.59
C GLY A 12 -38.75 -1.78 56.24
N ARG A 13 -39.64 -1.33 55.33
CA ARG A 13 -40.17 0.04 55.05
C ARG A 13 -39.21 1.25 54.90
N ALA A 14 -39.09 1.79 53.67
CA ALA A 14 -39.75 3.02 53.14
C ALA A 14 -38.86 4.27 53.32
N VAL A 15 -38.51 5.12 52.33
CA VAL A 15 -39.31 5.92 51.38
C VAL A 15 -38.36 6.48 50.29
N GLY A 16 -38.82 6.62 49.04
CA GLY A 16 -38.50 7.81 48.21
C GLY A 16 -37.68 7.64 46.93
N ALA A 17 -38.38 7.76 45.78
CA ALA A 17 -37.97 8.27 44.46
C ALA A 17 -36.76 7.64 43.75
N GLY A 18 -36.79 7.25 42.47
CA GLY A 18 -37.73 7.40 41.37
C GLY A 18 -37.03 6.80 40.15
N ALA A 19 -37.76 6.04 39.35
CA ALA A 19 -37.23 5.26 38.23
C ALA A 19 -36.56 6.13 37.14
N LEU A 20 -35.44 5.68 36.61
CA LEU A 20 -34.90 6.10 35.30
C LEU A 20 -34.97 4.92 34.33
N PRO A 21 -35.68 5.04 33.20
CA PRO A 21 -35.90 3.95 32.26
C PRO A 21 -34.72 3.78 31.29
N SER A 22 -34.40 2.51 31.03
CA SER A 22 -33.42 2.05 30.03
C SER A 22 -33.79 2.47 28.60
N ALA A 23 -32.96 3.29 27.95
CA ALA A 23 -33.11 3.61 26.54
C ALA A 23 -32.24 2.68 25.66
N ARG A 24 -32.85 1.61 25.15
CA ARG A 24 -32.32 0.86 23.99
C ARG A 24 -32.45 1.74 22.74
N ARG A 25 -31.35 2.18 22.14
CA ARG A 25 -31.38 2.82 20.81
C ARG A 25 -31.56 1.75 19.72
N ARG A 26 -32.71 1.76 19.05
CA ARG A 26 -33.00 1.01 17.82
C ARG A 26 -32.26 1.63 16.63
N ALA A 27 -31.83 0.79 15.69
CA ALA A 27 -31.46 1.22 14.34
C ALA A 27 -32.65 1.91 13.65
N PRO A 28 -32.45 2.96 12.83
CA PRO A 28 -33.56 3.65 12.20
C PRO A 28 -34.16 2.82 11.07
N ASP A 29 -35.48 2.63 11.18
CA ASP A 29 -36.35 2.07 10.15
C ASP A 29 -36.60 3.09 9.03
N ARG A 30 -36.97 2.59 7.86
CA ARG A 30 -37.21 3.37 6.63
C ARG A 30 -38.43 4.28 6.76
N ASP A 31 -38.38 5.41 6.06
CA ASP A 31 -39.47 6.33 5.74
C ASP A 31 -40.09 7.13 6.90
N VAL A 32 -39.51 8.32 7.16
CA VAL A 32 -40.26 9.48 7.67
C VAL A 32 -39.83 10.72 6.90
N GLY A 33 -40.74 11.24 6.08
CA GLY A 33 -40.55 12.49 5.34
C GLY A 33 -40.57 13.69 6.28
N LEU A 34 -39.40 14.32 6.46
CA LEU A 34 -39.29 15.66 7.02
C LEU A 34 -39.32 16.68 5.88
N SER A 35 -40.39 17.48 5.84
CA SER A 35 -40.47 18.69 5.02
C SER A 35 -39.33 19.63 5.39
N LEU A 36 -38.42 19.88 4.45
CA LEU A 36 -37.18 20.62 4.64
C LEU A 36 -37.05 21.69 3.54
N ASP A 37 -36.80 22.91 3.98
CA ASP A 37 -36.65 24.14 3.20
C ASP A 37 -35.66 24.00 2.01
N PRO A 38 -36.04 24.34 0.76
CA PRO A 38 -35.24 24.06 -0.45
C PRO A 38 -33.94 24.88 -0.63
N GLY A 39 -33.69 25.92 0.18
CA GLY A 39 -32.74 26.99 -0.17
C GLY A 39 -31.37 27.07 0.54
N SER A 40 -31.00 26.15 1.45
CA SER A 40 -29.77 26.33 2.25
C SER A 40 -28.46 25.91 1.52
N PRO A 41 -27.36 26.69 1.62
CA PRO A 41 -26.03 26.33 1.08
C PRO A 41 -25.49 24.98 1.60
N ARG A 42 -25.93 24.56 2.81
CA ARG A 42 -25.62 23.26 3.40
C ARG A 42 -26.09 22.06 2.56
N ARG A 43 -27.19 22.19 1.79
CA ARG A 43 -27.67 21.10 0.90
C ARG A 43 -26.79 20.90 -0.34
N LEU A 44 -26.24 21.96 -0.90
CA LEU A 44 -25.43 21.88 -2.13
C LEU A 44 -24.10 21.14 -1.87
N LEU A 45 -23.48 21.36 -0.71
CA LEU A 45 -22.25 20.67 -0.29
C LEU A 45 -22.53 19.25 0.29
N GLY A 46 -23.61 19.07 1.07
CA GLY A 46 -24.03 17.76 1.56
C GLY A 46 -24.39 16.78 0.42
N SER A 47 -24.90 17.30 -0.69
CA SER A 47 -25.17 16.57 -1.95
C SER A 47 -23.89 16.11 -2.66
N MET A 48 -22.76 16.79 -2.47
CA MET A 48 -21.48 16.47 -3.12
C MET A 48 -20.64 15.46 -2.33
N MET A 49 -20.80 15.36 -1.01
CA MET A 49 -20.03 14.43 -0.16
C MET A 49 -20.81 13.19 0.31
N SER A 50 -22.13 13.13 0.11
CA SER A 50 -22.90 11.92 0.39
C SER A 50 -22.53 10.81 -0.62
N ILE A 51 -21.97 9.71 -0.14
CA ILE A 51 -21.55 8.58 -0.95
C ILE A 51 -22.74 7.64 -1.12
N SER A 52 -23.34 7.68 -2.30
CA SER A 52 -24.26 6.64 -2.76
C SER A 52 -23.54 5.71 -3.72
N VAL A 53 -23.60 4.39 -3.47
CA VAL A 53 -22.95 3.39 -4.31
C VAL A 53 -24.00 2.76 -5.23
N PRO A 54 -24.24 3.30 -6.45
CA PRO A 54 -25.20 2.73 -7.37
C PRO A 54 -24.81 1.31 -7.78
N ALA A 55 -25.84 0.49 -8.02
CA ALA A 55 -25.71 -0.91 -8.43
C ALA A 55 -24.77 -1.73 -7.51
N ARG A 56 -24.68 -1.41 -6.21
CA ARG A 56 -23.76 -2.03 -5.23
C ARG A 56 -23.73 -3.57 -5.30
N ARG A 57 -24.88 -4.22 -5.54
CA ARG A 57 -24.99 -5.69 -5.59
C ARG A 57 -24.43 -6.31 -6.89
N LEU A 58 -24.33 -5.53 -7.97
CA LEU A 58 -23.90 -6.02 -9.29
C LEU A 58 -22.40 -5.83 -9.54
N ARG A 59 -21.73 -4.95 -8.81
CA ARG A 59 -20.32 -4.60 -9.06
C ARG A 59 -19.36 -5.78 -8.90
N LEU A 60 -19.43 -6.50 -7.77
CA LEU A 60 -18.58 -7.66 -7.54
C LEU A 60 -18.90 -8.81 -8.52
N PRO A 61 -20.16 -9.23 -8.73
CA PRO A 61 -20.47 -10.24 -9.76
C PRO A 61 -19.97 -9.87 -11.16
N PHE A 62 -20.13 -8.61 -11.57
CA PHE A 62 -19.60 -8.12 -12.85
C PHE A 62 -18.08 -8.24 -12.91
N PHE A 63 -17.37 -7.76 -11.89
CA PHE A 63 -15.92 -7.88 -11.81
C PHE A 63 -15.46 -9.34 -11.84
N LEU A 64 -16.09 -10.21 -11.06
CA LEU A 64 -15.77 -11.64 -11.04
C LEU A 64 -16.11 -12.35 -12.35
N ALA A 65 -17.11 -11.90 -13.10
CA ALA A 65 -17.40 -12.42 -14.43
C ALA A 65 -16.29 -12.08 -15.43
N LEU A 66 -15.74 -10.86 -15.38
CA LEU A 66 -14.59 -10.45 -16.21
C LEU A 66 -13.34 -11.28 -15.88
N VAL A 67 -13.01 -11.41 -14.59
CA VAL A 67 -11.88 -12.21 -14.12
C VAL A 67 -12.09 -13.69 -14.46
N GLY A 68 -13.29 -14.23 -14.19
CA GLY A 68 -13.64 -15.63 -14.42
C GLY A 68 -13.62 -16.01 -15.90
N SER A 69 -14.19 -15.18 -16.79
CA SER A 69 -14.14 -15.42 -18.23
C SER A 69 -12.71 -15.40 -18.79
N THR A 70 -11.88 -14.45 -18.33
CA THR A 70 -10.47 -14.39 -18.73
C THR A 70 -9.71 -15.61 -18.22
N LEU A 71 -9.92 -15.99 -16.95
CA LEU A 71 -9.34 -17.19 -16.36
C LEU A 71 -9.73 -18.45 -17.13
N LEU A 72 -11.01 -18.65 -17.39
CA LEU A 72 -11.51 -19.80 -18.14
C LEU A 72 -10.89 -19.85 -19.54
N ALA A 73 -10.85 -18.73 -20.26
CA ALA A 73 -10.22 -18.67 -21.58
C ALA A 73 -8.72 -18.98 -21.54
N GLY A 74 -7.98 -18.39 -20.60
CA GLY A 74 -6.54 -18.65 -20.45
C GLY A 74 -6.23 -20.08 -20.02
N SER A 75 -7.02 -20.65 -19.09
CA SER A 75 -6.91 -22.05 -18.68
C SER A 75 -7.27 -23.00 -19.82
N TRP A 76 -8.26 -22.66 -20.62
CA TRP A 76 -8.64 -23.41 -21.82
C TRP A 76 -7.50 -23.44 -22.85
N MET A 77 -6.87 -22.30 -23.11
CA MET A 77 -5.68 -22.22 -23.98
C MET A 77 -4.50 -23.03 -23.42
N MET A 78 -4.21 -22.92 -22.12
CA MET A 78 -3.13 -23.68 -21.48
C MET A 78 -3.38 -25.19 -21.55
N PHE A 79 -4.62 -25.63 -21.29
CA PHE A 79 -5.01 -27.03 -21.45
C PHE A 79 -4.79 -27.51 -22.89
N GLY A 80 -5.22 -26.75 -23.90
CA GLY A 80 -4.99 -27.08 -25.30
C GLY A 80 -3.51 -27.22 -25.67
N ILE A 81 -2.64 -26.38 -25.12
CA ILE A 81 -1.18 -26.46 -25.34
C ILE A 81 -0.59 -27.72 -24.71
N LEU A 82 -0.96 -28.03 -23.46
CA LEU A 82 -0.40 -29.15 -22.71
C LEU A 82 -0.98 -30.50 -23.14
N ALA A 83 -2.20 -30.51 -23.67
CA ALA A 83 -2.87 -31.70 -24.15
C ALA A 83 -2.69 -31.93 -25.67
N ALA A 84 -1.94 -31.11 -26.40
CA ALA A 84 -1.86 -31.24 -27.87
C ALA A 84 -1.42 -32.63 -28.37
N GLY A 85 -0.63 -33.36 -27.58
CA GLY A 85 -0.15 -34.72 -27.88
C GLY A 85 -0.40 -35.75 -26.78
N GLY A 86 -1.34 -35.50 -25.86
CA GLY A 86 -1.49 -36.29 -24.63
C GLY A 86 -1.24 -35.45 -23.38
N LEU A 87 -2.11 -35.52 -22.37
CA LEU A 87 -1.86 -34.80 -21.12
C LEU A 87 -0.92 -35.64 -20.24
N THR A 88 0.29 -35.15 -19.99
CA THR A 88 1.27 -35.82 -19.11
C THR A 88 1.10 -35.41 -17.65
N VAL A 89 1.66 -36.17 -16.70
CA VAL A 89 1.65 -35.82 -15.26
C VAL A 89 2.27 -34.44 -15.00
N PRO A 90 3.46 -34.09 -15.54
CA PRO A 90 4.01 -32.74 -15.40
C PRO A 90 3.13 -31.67 -16.06
N GLY A 91 2.50 -31.98 -17.20
CA GLY A 91 1.53 -31.09 -17.84
C GLY A 91 0.33 -30.79 -16.94
N ALA A 92 -0.27 -31.82 -16.34
CA ALA A 92 -1.38 -31.66 -15.39
C ALA A 92 -0.97 -30.81 -14.16
N LEU A 93 0.24 -31.01 -13.64
CA LEU A 93 0.80 -30.20 -12.55
C LEU A 93 0.99 -28.72 -12.95
N ILE A 94 1.53 -28.46 -14.15
CA ILE A 94 1.68 -27.11 -14.69
C ILE A 94 0.31 -26.44 -14.80
N LEU A 95 -0.70 -27.13 -15.33
CA LEU A 95 -2.06 -26.60 -15.44
C LEU A 95 -2.66 -26.26 -14.07
N LEU A 96 -2.51 -27.14 -13.09
CA LEU A 96 -2.98 -26.93 -11.72
C LEU A 96 -2.36 -25.68 -11.08
N LEU A 97 -1.07 -25.42 -11.32
CA LEU A 97 -0.35 -24.24 -10.81
C LEU A 97 -0.63 -22.98 -11.62
N PHE A 98 -0.87 -23.14 -12.92
CA PHE A 98 -1.17 -22.05 -13.85
C PHE A 98 -2.49 -21.38 -13.49
N ILE A 99 -3.57 -22.14 -13.24
CA ILE A 99 -4.91 -21.61 -12.96
C ILE A 99 -4.91 -20.52 -11.86
N PRO A 100 -4.42 -20.77 -10.63
CA PRO A 100 -4.41 -19.76 -9.58
C PRO A 100 -3.44 -18.60 -9.89
N THR A 101 -2.32 -18.86 -10.57
CA THR A 101 -1.34 -17.83 -10.96
C THR A 101 -1.92 -16.88 -12.03
N PHE A 102 -2.59 -17.44 -13.03
CA PHE A 102 -3.24 -16.70 -14.10
C PHE A 102 -4.46 -15.93 -13.59
N GLY A 103 -5.23 -16.53 -12.67
CA GLY A 103 -6.33 -15.84 -11.99
C GLY A 103 -5.86 -14.63 -11.20
N TRP A 104 -4.72 -14.73 -10.52
CA TRP A 104 -4.12 -13.61 -9.78
C TRP A 104 -3.77 -12.42 -10.69
N ILE A 105 -3.08 -12.65 -11.80
CA ILE A 105 -2.73 -11.58 -12.74
C ILE A 105 -3.95 -11.03 -13.48
N SER A 106 -4.97 -11.86 -13.74
CA SER A 106 -6.24 -11.44 -14.35
C SER A 106 -7.02 -10.50 -13.43
N LEU A 107 -7.01 -10.75 -12.11
CA LEU A 107 -7.64 -9.88 -11.11
C LEU A 107 -6.96 -8.51 -11.09
N ALA A 108 -5.63 -8.48 -11.09
CA ALA A 108 -4.86 -7.23 -11.15
C ALA A 108 -5.11 -6.47 -12.45
N PHE A 109 -5.15 -7.18 -13.58
CA PHE A 109 -5.44 -6.61 -14.90
C PHE A 109 -6.79 -5.91 -14.95
N TRP A 110 -7.88 -6.59 -14.56
CA TRP A 110 -9.21 -5.98 -14.61
C TRP A 110 -9.38 -4.86 -13.59
N THR A 111 -8.70 -4.94 -12.45
CA THR A 111 -8.65 -3.81 -11.49
C THR A 111 -8.01 -2.59 -12.16
N GLY A 112 -6.84 -2.77 -12.81
CA GLY A 112 -6.16 -1.70 -13.52
C GLY A 112 -6.95 -1.16 -14.73
N ALA A 113 -7.57 -2.02 -15.52
CA ALA A 113 -8.36 -1.64 -16.68
C ALA A 113 -9.59 -0.81 -16.30
N LEU A 114 -10.34 -1.24 -15.27
CA LEU A 114 -11.47 -0.47 -14.74
C LEU A 114 -10.99 0.86 -14.15
N GLY A 115 -9.90 0.84 -13.38
CA GLY A 115 -9.25 2.03 -12.85
C GLY A 115 -8.86 3.04 -13.93
N PHE A 116 -8.30 2.55 -15.04
CA PHE A 116 -7.97 3.36 -16.21
C PHE A 116 -9.20 4.04 -16.80
N VAL A 117 -10.30 3.30 -17.01
CA VAL A 117 -11.54 3.86 -17.54
C VAL A 117 -12.10 4.94 -16.63
N PHE A 118 -12.18 4.70 -15.32
CA PHE A 118 -12.69 5.69 -14.37
C PHE A 118 -11.81 6.95 -14.31
N GLN A 119 -10.49 6.78 -14.33
CA GLN A 119 -9.57 7.91 -14.28
C GLN A 119 -9.54 8.70 -15.59
N LEU A 120 -9.57 8.02 -16.74
CA LEU A 120 -9.58 8.66 -18.06
C LEU A 120 -10.85 9.49 -18.26
N LEU A 121 -12.00 8.91 -17.92
CA LEU A 121 -13.31 9.55 -18.09
C LEU A 121 -13.67 10.51 -16.95
N ARG A 122 -12.80 10.65 -15.93
CA ARG A 122 -13.02 11.44 -14.71
C ARG A 122 -14.34 11.10 -14.04
N ILE A 123 -14.60 9.82 -13.87
CA ILE A 123 -15.77 9.30 -13.17
C ILE A 123 -15.32 8.84 -11.79
N ASP A 124 -16.02 9.28 -10.74
CA ASP A 124 -15.79 8.75 -9.40
C ASP A 124 -16.25 7.29 -9.34
N PRO A 125 -15.36 6.33 -9.03
CA PRO A 125 -15.71 4.91 -9.00
C PRO A 125 -16.78 4.56 -7.95
N LEU A 126 -16.94 5.35 -6.89
CA LEU A 126 -17.96 5.09 -5.87
C LEU A 126 -19.34 5.56 -6.31
N THR A 127 -19.50 6.81 -6.74
CA THR A 127 -20.80 7.38 -7.10
C THR A 127 -21.19 7.22 -8.57
N LEU A 128 -20.24 6.84 -9.45
CA LEU A 128 -20.38 6.83 -10.91
C LEU A 128 -20.76 8.18 -11.53
N ARG A 129 -20.55 9.28 -10.79
CA ARG A 129 -20.75 10.63 -11.29
C ARG A 129 -19.47 11.15 -11.92
N ARG A 130 -19.61 11.97 -12.95
CA ARG A 130 -18.47 12.73 -13.49
C ARG A 130 -17.99 13.69 -12.40
N VAL A 131 -16.71 13.62 -12.11
CA VAL A 131 -16.01 14.60 -11.30
C VAL A 131 -15.67 15.76 -12.24
N PRO A 132 -16.15 16.99 -11.97
CA PRO A 132 -15.79 18.14 -12.77
C PRO A 132 -14.26 18.26 -12.89
N PRO A 133 -13.74 18.94 -13.93
CA PRO A 133 -12.41 19.52 -13.90
C PRO A 133 -12.38 20.59 -12.79
N GLY A 134 -12.37 20.17 -11.52
CA GLY A 134 -11.95 21.05 -10.45
C GLY A 134 -10.44 21.25 -10.53
N PRO A 135 -9.86 22.04 -9.64
CA PRO A 135 -8.47 21.86 -9.25
C PRO A 135 -8.32 20.48 -8.59
N SER A 136 -8.51 19.40 -9.35
CA SER A 136 -7.90 18.12 -9.03
C SER A 136 -6.42 18.41 -9.14
N ALA A 137 -5.74 18.44 -8.00
CA ALA A 137 -4.41 19.00 -7.80
C ALA A 137 -3.27 18.21 -8.49
N LEU A 138 -3.62 17.21 -9.31
CA LEU A 138 -2.75 16.61 -10.31
C LEU A 138 -2.98 17.13 -11.75
N THR A 139 -4.01 17.93 -11.97
CA THR A 139 -4.24 18.74 -13.18
C THR A 139 -3.88 20.18 -12.85
N ASN A 140 -2.63 20.54 -13.09
CA ASN A 140 -2.18 21.91 -12.97
C ASN A 140 -2.64 22.70 -14.22
N THR A 141 -3.92 23.11 -14.25
CA THR A 141 -4.33 24.33 -14.96
C THR A 141 -4.31 25.46 -13.96
N ARG A 142 -3.10 25.91 -13.59
CA ARG A 142 -2.91 27.25 -13.04
C ARG A 142 -3.24 28.25 -14.15
N THR A 143 -4.34 28.98 -14.00
CA THR A 143 -4.51 30.30 -14.59
C THR A 143 -3.44 31.24 -14.02
N ASP A 144 -2.87 32.08 -14.87
CA ASP A 144 -1.70 32.96 -14.65
C ASP A 144 -1.84 34.05 -13.58
N THR A 145 -2.28 33.74 -12.36
CA THR A 145 -2.13 34.66 -11.22
C THR A 145 -0.82 34.38 -10.48
N PRO A 146 0.05 35.38 -10.27
CA PRO A 146 1.26 35.23 -9.48
C PRO A 146 0.88 34.91 -8.02
N VAL A 147 1.42 33.82 -7.48
CA VAL A 147 1.42 33.57 -6.03
C VAL A 147 2.45 34.54 -5.44
N THR A 148 1.97 35.55 -4.75
CA THR A 148 2.76 36.45 -3.92
C THR A 148 3.34 35.68 -2.72
N HIS A 149 4.57 36.04 -2.34
CA HIS A 149 5.32 35.49 -1.22
C HIS A 149 4.54 35.48 0.12
N PRO A 150 4.89 34.57 1.06
CA PRO A 150 4.22 34.45 2.35
C PRO A 150 4.51 35.67 3.23
N GLY A 151 3.54 36.55 3.33
CA GLY A 151 3.57 37.74 4.18
C GLY A 151 2.22 38.45 4.33
N SER A 152 1.12 37.89 3.82
CA SER A 152 -0.22 38.45 3.97
C SER A 152 -1.15 37.40 4.57
N ALA A 153 -1.64 37.69 5.77
CA ALA A 153 -2.62 36.92 6.52
C ALA A 153 -4.00 36.97 5.84
N ALA A 154 -4.14 36.34 4.68
CA ALA A 154 -5.44 36.03 4.12
C ALA A 154 -5.90 34.69 4.69
N ALA A 155 -6.99 34.72 5.48
CA ALA A 155 -7.64 33.53 6.02
C ALA A 155 -7.98 32.54 4.89
N PRO A 156 -7.83 31.22 5.12
CA PRO A 156 -8.29 30.22 4.15
C PRO A 156 -9.79 30.44 3.85
N PRO A 157 -10.26 30.10 2.64
CA PRO A 157 -11.67 30.27 2.29
C PRO A 157 -12.55 29.58 3.33
N ALA A 158 -13.61 30.26 3.80
CA ALA A 158 -14.49 29.83 4.90
C ALA A 158 -15.11 28.42 4.70
N GLU A 159 -15.10 27.90 3.47
CA GLU A 159 -15.49 26.54 3.11
C GLU A 159 -14.43 25.46 3.42
N ALA A 160 -13.22 25.80 3.89
CA ALA A 160 -12.15 24.85 4.24
C ALA A 160 -12.10 24.49 5.74
N THR A 161 -12.82 25.23 6.58
CA THR A 161 -12.83 25.05 8.04
C THR A 161 -13.99 24.16 8.48
N LEU A 162 -13.77 23.30 9.48
CA LEU A 162 -14.83 22.51 10.10
C LEU A 162 -15.71 23.39 11.00
N PRO A 163 -17.05 23.20 10.99
CA PRO A 163 -17.93 23.84 11.97
C PRO A 163 -17.48 23.63 13.43
N PRO A 164 -17.74 24.58 14.34
CA PRO A 164 -17.40 24.42 15.77
C PRO A 164 -18.04 23.21 16.45
N ASP A 165 -19.20 22.75 15.95
CA ASP A 165 -19.97 21.61 16.43
C ASP A 165 -19.60 20.27 15.75
N SER A 166 -18.54 20.25 14.93
CA SER A 166 -18.07 19.03 14.28
C SER A 166 -17.61 17.98 15.30
N GLY A 167 -17.75 16.71 14.93
CA GLY A 167 -17.36 15.60 15.80
C GLY A 167 -15.86 15.65 16.16
N ARG A 168 -15.53 15.59 17.46
CA ARG A 168 -14.14 15.56 17.91
C ARG A 168 -13.43 14.32 17.37
N THR A 169 -12.22 14.51 16.88
CA THR A 169 -11.42 13.48 16.21
C THR A 169 -10.09 13.27 16.93
N ALA A 170 -9.82 12.05 17.37
CA ALA A 170 -8.50 11.67 17.86
C ALA A 170 -7.61 11.21 16.69
N VAL A 171 -6.44 11.81 16.54
CA VAL A 171 -5.39 11.32 15.63
C VAL A 171 -4.37 10.55 16.47
N VAL A 172 -4.30 9.24 16.34
CA VAL A 172 -3.40 8.39 17.13
C VAL A 172 -2.20 7.93 16.32
N MET A 173 -1.01 7.96 16.93
CA MET A 173 0.24 7.47 16.36
C MET A 173 0.86 6.43 17.31
N PRO A 174 0.55 5.13 17.14
CA PRO A 174 1.28 4.06 17.81
C PRO A 174 2.76 4.03 17.42
N ALA A 175 3.61 3.86 18.43
CA ALA A 175 5.06 3.75 18.31
C ALA A 175 5.58 2.56 19.15
N HIS A 176 6.58 1.86 18.65
CA HIS A 176 7.41 0.89 19.36
C HIS A 176 8.90 1.00 18.95
N ASN A 177 9.69 1.73 19.74
CA ASN A 177 11.14 1.93 19.56
C ASN A 177 11.55 2.62 18.23
N GLU A 178 10.67 3.42 17.62
CA GLU A 178 11.05 4.30 16.50
C GLU A 178 11.95 5.44 16.98
N ASP A 179 12.58 6.12 16.02
CA ASP A 179 13.28 7.37 16.26
C ASP A 179 12.29 8.45 16.76
N PRO A 180 12.40 8.91 18.02
CA PRO A 180 11.45 9.85 18.60
C PRO A 180 11.42 11.19 17.88
N GLU A 181 12.56 11.68 17.38
CA GLU A 181 12.62 12.94 16.64
C GLU A 181 11.82 12.82 15.36
N ARG A 182 12.07 11.75 14.58
CA ARG A 182 11.37 11.57 13.31
C ARG A 182 9.86 11.46 13.48
N ALA A 183 9.40 10.65 14.43
CA ALA A 183 7.98 10.39 14.63
C ALA A 183 7.25 11.61 15.20
N LEU A 184 7.77 12.22 16.27
CA LEU A 184 7.12 13.38 16.91
C LEU A 184 7.22 14.66 16.06
N ARG A 185 8.29 14.86 15.27
CA ARG A 185 8.35 15.96 14.28
C ARG A 185 7.39 15.74 13.12
N GLY A 186 7.16 14.49 12.71
CA GLY A 186 6.10 14.15 11.78
C GLY A 186 4.73 14.56 12.32
N LEU A 187 4.47 14.27 13.60
CA LEU A 187 3.24 14.66 14.29
C LEU A 187 3.11 16.20 14.44
N GLU A 188 4.20 16.91 14.73
CA GLU A 188 4.29 18.38 14.74
C GLU A 188 3.86 18.98 13.39
N ALA A 189 4.34 18.38 12.29
CA ALA A 189 4.04 18.84 10.94
C ALA A 189 2.55 18.65 10.58
N VAL A 190 1.96 17.51 10.99
CA VAL A 190 0.50 17.26 10.87
C VAL A 190 -0.29 18.31 11.67
N ALA A 191 0.11 18.58 12.91
CA ALA A 191 -0.54 19.57 13.76
C ALA A 191 -0.48 20.98 13.16
N GLY A 192 0.68 21.36 12.59
CA GLY A 192 0.88 22.65 11.95
C GLY A 192 0.03 22.82 10.69
N SER A 193 -0.12 21.75 9.91
CA SER A 193 -1.01 21.73 8.75
C SER A 193 -2.48 21.85 9.16
N LEU A 194 -2.91 21.16 10.23
CA LEU A 194 -4.26 21.29 10.77
C LEU A 194 -4.56 22.71 11.24
N ARG A 195 -3.62 23.36 11.94
CA ARG A 195 -3.72 24.78 12.33
C ARG A 195 -4.01 25.67 11.12
N ALA A 196 -3.32 25.45 10.00
CA ALA A 196 -3.50 26.25 8.79
C ALA A 196 -4.91 26.13 8.17
N THR A 197 -5.68 25.09 8.51
CA THR A 197 -7.08 24.94 8.04
C THR A 197 -8.10 25.71 8.88
N GLY A 198 -7.69 26.24 10.04
CA GLY A 198 -8.60 26.82 11.03
C GLY A 198 -9.49 25.80 11.77
N SER A 199 -9.26 24.49 11.58
CA SER A 199 -10.09 23.42 12.14
C SER A 199 -9.46 22.72 13.35
N ALA A 200 -8.44 23.33 13.97
CA ALA A 200 -7.68 22.73 15.06
C ALA A 200 -8.56 22.30 16.25
N HIS A 201 -9.65 23.03 16.52
CA HIS A 201 -10.60 22.75 17.60
C HIS A 201 -11.26 21.35 17.53
N ALA A 202 -11.31 20.75 16.34
CA ALA A 202 -11.93 19.45 16.13
C ALA A 202 -10.97 18.27 16.33
N PHE A 203 -9.68 18.51 16.59
CA PHE A 203 -8.65 17.46 16.62
C PHE A 203 -7.79 17.49 17.88
N ASP A 204 -7.48 16.31 18.41
CA ASP A 204 -6.36 16.09 19.33
C ASP A 204 -5.45 15.00 18.77
N LEU A 205 -4.14 15.16 18.95
CA LEU A 205 -3.12 14.21 18.49
C LEU A 205 -2.59 13.44 19.69
N HIS A 206 -2.40 12.14 19.54
CA HIS A 206 -2.00 11.24 20.62
C HIS A 206 -0.86 10.32 20.17
N PHE A 207 0.31 10.50 20.77
CA PHE A 207 1.45 9.61 20.61
C PHE A 207 1.34 8.44 21.59
N LEU A 208 1.11 7.23 21.06
CA LEU A 208 0.83 6.02 21.84
C LEU A 208 2.08 5.11 21.87
N SER A 209 2.91 5.25 22.90
CA SER A 209 4.18 4.54 23.01
C SER A 209 4.05 3.15 23.66
N ASP A 210 4.55 2.14 22.94
CA ASP A 210 4.90 0.80 23.41
C ASP A 210 6.44 0.63 23.50
N THR A 211 7.21 1.72 23.53
CA THR A 211 8.68 1.67 23.52
C THR A 211 9.21 0.90 24.73
N THR A 212 10.15 -0.01 24.48
CA THR A 212 10.78 -0.88 25.50
C THR A 212 12.18 -0.44 25.88
N ASP A 213 12.89 0.23 24.96
CA ASP A 213 14.24 0.71 25.18
C ASP A 213 14.24 1.94 26.14
N PRO A 214 14.96 1.90 27.27
CA PRO A 214 15.02 3.01 28.22
C PRO A 214 15.54 4.32 27.63
N ALA A 215 16.53 4.28 26.74
CA ALA A 215 17.11 5.49 26.15
C ALA A 215 16.12 6.16 25.19
N ILE A 216 15.41 5.35 24.39
CA ILE A 216 14.38 5.85 23.48
C ILE A 216 13.20 6.44 24.28
N ARG A 217 12.77 5.79 25.37
CA ARG A 217 11.69 6.31 26.24
C ARG A 217 11.98 7.70 26.79
N THR A 218 13.16 7.90 27.37
CA THR A 218 13.57 9.21 27.88
C THR A 218 13.54 10.23 26.76
N ARG A 219 14.02 9.85 25.57
CA ARG A 219 14.05 10.76 24.42
C ARG A 219 12.65 11.11 23.89
N GLU A 220 11.71 10.17 23.88
CA GLU A 220 10.30 10.45 23.54
C GLU A 220 9.71 11.54 24.45
N GLU A 221 9.92 11.42 25.76
CA GLU A 221 9.41 12.38 26.75
C GLU A 221 10.04 13.76 26.58
N GLU A 222 11.36 13.83 26.36
CA GLU A 222 12.08 15.10 26.12
C GLU A 222 11.60 15.81 24.85
N VAL A 223 11.48 15.08 23.73
CA VAL A 223 11.06 15.66 22.44
C VAL A 223 9.61 16.12 22.53
N TRP A 224 8.73 15.33 23.14
CA TRP A 224 7.33 15.70 23.36
C TRP A 224 7.19 16.93 24.28
N ALA A 225 7.92 16.98 25.40
CA ALA A 225 7.88 18.13 26.31
C ALA A 225 8.31 19.42 25.59
N ALA A 226 9.43 19.36 24.85
CA ALA A 226 9.92 20.49 24.08
C ALA A 226 8.94 20.93 22.99
N LEU A 227 8.20 20.00 22.36
CA LEU A 227 7.15 20.31 21.40
C LEU A 227 5.97 21.04 22.07
N ASN A 228 5.52 20.51 23.19
CA ASN A 228 4.36 21.04 23.92
C ASN A 228 4.63 22.44 24.48
N GLU A 229 5.87 22.78 24.85
CA GLU A 229 6.26 24.12 25.29
C GLU A 229 6.18 25.19 24.18
N ARG A 230 6.34 24.80 22.91
CA ARG A 230 6.35 25.75 21.77
C ARG A 230 4.96 25.99 21.18
N TRP A 231 3.96 25.23 21.62
CA TRP A 231 2.65 25.16 20.99
C TRP A 231 1.64 25.96 21.78
N ASP A 232 0.84 26.78 21.08
CA ASP A 232 -0.29 27.48 21.68
C ASP A 232 -1.55 26.59 21.56
N PRO A 233 -2.11 26.12 22.69
CA PRO A 233 -3.29 25.24 22.68
C PRO A 233 -4.54 25.91 22.09
N ASP A 234 -4.63 27.24 22.10
CA ASP A 234 -5.80 27.96 21.62
C ASP A 234 -5.82 28.05 20.09
N THR A 235 -4.65 27.98 19.45
CA THR A 235 -4.52 28.14 18.00
C THR A 235 -4.21 26.86 17.26
N ALA A 236 -3.95 25.75 17.96
CA ALA A 236 -3.52 24.53 17.31
C ALA A 236 -3.82 23.26 18.13
N PRO A 237 -3.88 22.07 17.49
CA PRO A 237 -4.30 20.84 18.16
C PRO A 237 -3.40 20.48 19.34
N SER A 238 -3.97 19.96 20.41
CA SER A 238 -3.18 19.43 21.54
C SER A 238 -2.44 18.15 21.13
N ILE A 239 -1.20 18.00 21.58
CA ILE A 239 -0.40 16.79 21.36
C ILE A 239 -0.18 16.09 22.70
N HIS A 240 -0.77 14.92 22.86
CA HIS A 240 -0.69 14.12 24.09
C HIS A 240 0.29 12.96 23.92
N TYR A 241 1.02 12.65 24.99
CA TYR A 241 1.89 11.48 25.06
C TYR A 241 1.33 10.48 26.08
N ARG A 242 1.30 9.20 25.69
CA ARG A 242 0.90 8.08 26.58
C ARG A 242 1.81 6.89 26.33
N ARG A 243 2.45 6.40 27.37
CA ARG A 243 3.19 5.12 27.35
C ARG A 243 2.48 4.06 28.19
N ARG A 244 2.38 2.83 27.69
CA ARG A 244 1.85 1.70 28.47
C ARG A 244 2.93 1.09 29.36
N ALA A 245 2.53 0.62 30.55
CA ALA A 245 3.40 -0.16 31.42
C ALA A 245 3.59 -1.60 30.91
N THR A 246 2.57 -2.16 30.26
CA THR A 246 2.57 -3.53 29.71
C THR A 246 2.01 -3.53 28.30
N ASN A 247 2.78 -4.06 27.34
CA ASN A 247 2.49 -3.96 25.90
C ASN A 247 1.68 -5.16 25.38
N THR A 248 0.56 -5.48 26.05
CA THR A 248 -0.31 -6.57 25.62
C THR A 248 -0.92 -6.27 24.25
N GLY A 249 -0.89 -7.23 23.33
CA GLY A 249 -1.51 -7.13 22.00
C GLY A 249 -0.85 -6.17 21.01
N ARG A 250 0.38 -5.67 21.27
CA ARG A 250 1.14 -4.77 20.37
C ARG A 250 0.33 -3.53 19.93
N LYS A 251 0.52 -3.07 18.68
CA LYS A 251 -0.24 -1.95 18.05
C LYS A 251 -1.76 -2.09 18.24
N PRO A 252 -2.43 -3.22 17.89
CA PRO A 252 -3.87 -3.37 18.11
C PRO A 252 -4.27 -3.23 19.59
N GLY A 253 -3.46 -3.79 20.50
CA GLY A 253 -3.70 -3.68 21.93
C GLY A 253 -3.55 -2.26 22.45
N ASN A 254 -2.60 -1.48 21.92
CA ASN A 254 -2.37 -0.10 22.32
C ASN A 254 -3.53 0.81 21.87
N ILE A 255 -3.90 0.71 20.58
CA ILE A 255 -5.05 1.39 20.00
C ILE A 255 -6.33 0.98 20.74
N GLY A 256 -6.54 -0.31 20.96
CA GLY A 256 -7.72 -0.82 21.65
C GLY A 256 -7.82 -0.33 23.10
N ALA A 257 -6.70 -0.19 23.82
CA ALA A 257 -6.70 0.39 25.15
C ALA A 257 -7.09 1.88 25.11
N PHE A 258 -6.51 2.65 24.18
CA PHE A 258 -6.89 4.05 23.98
C PHE A 258 -8.39 4.18 23.66
N CYS A 259 -8.90 3.37 22.74
CA CYS A 259 -10.31 3.43 22.33
C CYS A 259 -11.27 3.10 23.48
N ARG A 260 -10.89 2.23 24.43
CA ARG A 260 -11.71 1.94 25.62
C ARG A 260 -11.66 3.08 26.64
N GLU A 261 -10.49 3.68 26.83
CA GLU A 261 -10.28 4.76 27.80
C GLU A 261 -10.91 6.09 27.34
N ARG A 262 -10.89 6.36 26.03
CA ARG A 262 -11.28 7.64 25.41
C ARG A 262 -12.55 7.56 24.56
N ARG A 263 -13.33 6.48 24.71
CA ARG A 263 -14.53 6.18 23.91
C ARG A 263 -15.50 7.35 23.84
N ASP A 264 -15.73 8.02 24.97
CA ASP A 264 -16.76 9.05 25.11
C ASP A 264 -16.21 10.46 24.81
N ASP A 265 -14.89 10.59 24.60
CA ASP A 265 -14.20 11.85 24.36
C ASP A 265 -14.17 12.25 22.86
N TYR A 266 -14.32 11.27 21.97
CA TYR A 266 -14.15 11.42 20.51
C TYR A 266 -15.23 10.68 19.72
N GLU A 267 -15.69 11.28 18.63
CA GLU A 267 -16.58 10.62 17.66
C GLU A 267 -15.80 9.80 16.64
N TYR A 268 -14.64 10.32 16.22
CA TYR A 268 -13.82 9.76 15.17
C TYR A 268 -12.39 9.44 15.64
N LEU A 269 -11.78 8.45 15.01
CA LEU A 269 -10.41 8.03 15.23
C LEU A 269 -9.67 7.98 13.90
N VAL A 270 -8.57 8.72 13.76
CA VAL A 270 -7.61 8.57 12.67
C VAL A 270 -6.40 7.83 13.20
N VAL A 271 -6.01 6.75 12.53
CA VAL A 271 -4.79 6.00 12.88
C VAL A 271 -3.69 6.37 11.90
N LEU A 272 -2.53 6.79 12.42
CA LEU A 272 -1.29 7.02 11.67
C LEU A 272 -0.24 6.05 12.16
N ASP A 273 0.56 5.46 11.27
CA ASP A 273 1.80 4.83 11.72
C ASP A 273 2.87 5.90 12.00
N ALA A 274 3.91 5.55 12.76
CA ALA A 274 4.99 6.48 13.09
C ALA A 274 5.82 6.95 11.86
N ASP A 275 5.62 6.33 10.71
CA ASP A 275 6.14 6.71 9.38
C ASP A 275 5.07 7.32 8.47
N SER A 276 3.86 7.55 8.98
CA SER A 276 2.76 8.16 8.24
C SER A 276 2.71 9.66 8.39
N HIS A 277 2.28 10.32 7.32
CA HIS A 277 2.10 11.75 7.28
C HIS A 277 0.83 12.11 6.51
N MET A 278 -0.02 12.97 7.10
CA MET A 278 -1.27 13.40 6.49
C MET A 278 -1.46 14.91 6.57
N GLU A 279 -1.90 15.52 5.49
CA GLU A 279 -2.21 16.94 5.45
C GLU A 279 -3.48 17.28 6.23
N GLY A 280 -3.50 18.45 6.87
CA GLY A 280 -4.66 18.94 7.61
C GLY A 280 -5.91 19.05 6.74
N GLY A 281 -5.77 19.48 5.49
CA GLY A 281 -6.88 19.53 4.52
C GLY A 281 -7.48 18.15 4.24
N THR A 282 -6.64 17.12 4.19
CA THR A 282 -7.05 15.72 4.02
C THR A 282 -7.79 15.20 5.25
N LEU A 283 -7.27 15.49 6.45
CA LEU A 283 -7.92 15.14 7.72
C LEU A 283 -9.30 15.80 7.86
N VAL A 284 -9.41 17.09 7.53
CA VAL A 284 -10.69 17.82 7.49
C VAL A 284 -11.66 17.18 6.49
N SER A 285 -11.18 16.82 5.29
CA SER A 285 -12.00 16.16 4.27
C SER A 285 -12.50 14.79 4.70
N LEU A 286 -11.70 14.04 5.47
CA LEU A 286 -12.11 12.77 6.07
C LEU A 286 -13.22 12.95 7.10
N VAL A 287 -13.13 13.94 7.99
CA VAL A 287 -14.19 14.25 8.96
C VAL A 287 -15.49 14.63 8.25
N ARG A 288 -15.42 15.54 7.28
CA ARG A 288 -16.59 15.92 6.46
C ARG A 288 -17.22 14.74 5.75
N THR A 289 -16.41 13.82 5.25
CA THR A 289 -16.90 12.59 4.63
C THR A 289 -17.67 11.75 5.64
N MET A 290 -17.15 11.59 6.86
CA MET A 290 -17.84 10.83 7.91
C MET A 290 -19.17 11.48 8.34
N GLU A 291 -19.21 12.81 8.46
CA GLU A 291 -20.43 13.57 8.80
C GLU A 291 -21.49 13.47 7.70
N ALA A 292 -21.08 13.58 6.43
CA ALA A 292 -21.98 13.43 5.29
C ALA A 292 -22.47 11.98 5.10
N ASN A 293 -21.84 11.00 5.75
CA ASN A 293 -22.14 9.57 5.61
C ASN A 293 -22.32 8.90 6.98
N PRO A 294 -23.50 9.03 7.63
CA PRO A 294 -23.75 8.47 8.95
C PRO A 294 -23.60 6.94 9.05
N ARG A 295 -23.64 6.23 7.92
CA ARG A 295 -23.41 4.78 7.84
C ARG A 295 -21.95 4.38 7.61
N ALA A 296 -21.05 5.33 7.36
CA ALA A 296 -19.64 5.07 7.22
C ALA A 296 -19.05 4.69 8.59
N GLY A 297 -18.48 3.49 8.67
CA GLY A 297 -17.70 3.05 9.82
C GLY A 297 -16.19 3.23 9.60
N LEU A 298 -15.75 3.26 8.35
CA LEU A 298 -14.36 3.39 7.94
C LEU A 298 -14.26 4.13 6.60
N VAL A 299 -13.32 5.05 6.50
CA VAL A 299 -12.88 5.64 5.23
C VAL A 299 -11.35 5.54 5.15
N GLN A 300 -10.88 4.74 4.20
CA GLN A 300 -9.47 4.52 3.88
C GLN A 300 -9.03 5.49 2.79
N THR A 301 -7.87 6.14 2.96
CA THR A 301 -7.19 6.90 1.89
C THR A 301 -6.15 6.02 1.19
N VAL A 302 -5.51 6.56 0.15
CA VAL A 302 -4.38 5.92 -0.55
C VAL A 302 -3.07 6.51 -0.05
N PRO A 303 -2.38 5.91 0.95
CA PRO A 303 -1.06 6.39 1.35
C PRO A 303 -0.08 6.17 0.19
N LEU A 304 0.65 7.23 -0.17
CA LEU A 304 1.66 7.20 -1.22
C LEU A 304 3.08 7.32 -0.62
N PRO A 305 4.06 6.57 -1.15
CA PRO A 305 5.41 6.60 -0.60
C PRO A 305 6.02 7.99 -0.64
N TRP A 306 6.74 8.34 0.41
CA TRP A 306 7.31 9.66 0.61
C TRP A 306 8.78 9.57 1.03
N ARG A 307 9.52 10.64 0.75
CA ARG A 307 10.92 10.85 1.15
C ARG A 307 11.89 9.70 0.84
N GLN A 308 11.79 9.13 -0.36
CA GLN A 308 12.71 8.06 -0.73
C GLN A 308 14.01 8.58 -1.35
N GLU A 309 15.15 8.18 -0.77
CA GLU A 309 16.49 8.61 -1.22
C GLU A 309 17.25 7.57 -2.04
N THR A 310 17.18 6.29 -1.63
CA THR A 310 17.86 5.19 -2.32
C THR A 310 17.27 4.94 -3.71
N LEU A 311 18.04 4.32 -4.61
CA LEU A 311 17.51 3.98 -5.93
C LEU A 311 16.29 3.06 -5.84
N PHE A 312 16.31 2.05 -4.97
CA PHE A 312 15.15 1.18 -4.71
C PHE A 312 13.94 1.98 -4.23
N GLY A 313 14.12 2.82 -3.22
CA GLY A 313 13.05 3.64 -2.67
C GLY A 313 12.45 4.56 -3.72
N ARG A 314 13.27 5.23 -4.52
CA ARG A 314 12.80 6.12 -5.60
C ARG A 314 12.03 5.38 -6.68
N LEU A 315 12.49 4.19 -7.09
CA LEU A 315 11.77 3.32 -8.03
C LEU A 315 10.39 2.96 -7.47
N LEU A 316 10.34 2.55 -6.20
CA LEU A 316 9.10 2.18 -5.51
C LEU A 316 8.15 3.37 -5.35
N GLN A 317 8.67 4.54 -4.98
CA GLN A 317 7.91 5.79 -4.86
C GLN A 317 7.33 6.22 -6.21
N PHE A 318 8.15 6.27 -7.25
CA PHE A 318 7.73 6.62 -8.60
C PHE A 318 6.66 5.65 -9.12
N GLY A 319 6.89 4.34 -9.00
CA GLY A 319 5.92 3.33 -9.42
C GLY A 319 4.58 3.48 -8.68
N SER A 320 4.62 3.68 -7.37
CA SER A 320 3.40 3.86 -6.56
C SER A 320 2.64 5.13 -6.93
N ALA A 321 3.33 6.26 -7.17
CA ALA A 321 2.72 7.51 -7.60
C ALA A 321 2.08 7.41 -9.00
N LEU A 322 2.72 6.68 -9.92
CA LEU A 322 2.24 6.52 -11.29
C LEU A 322 1.06 5.54 -11.37
N TYR A 323 1.21 4.35 -10.79
CA TYR A 323 0.27 3.23 -10.93
C TYR A 323 -0.83 3.21 -9.85
N GLY A 324 -0.51 3.65 -8.63
CA GLY A 324 -1.35 3.52 -7.44
C GLY A 324 -2.74 4.17 -7.59
N PRO A 325 -2.85 5.45 -7.96
CA PRO A 325 -4.15 6.12 -8.10
C PRO A 325 -5.10 5.43 -9.09
N MET A 326 -4.55 4.93 -10.20
CA MET A 326 -5.34 4.18 -11.20
C MET A 326 -5.86 2.87 -10.60
N LEU A 327 -4.99 2.08 -9.97
CA LEU A 327 -5.38 0.82 -9.34
C LEU A 327 -6.38 1.04 -8.20
N ALA A 328 -6.19 2.08 -7.39
CA ALA A 328 -7.07 2.44 -6.29
C ALA A 328 -8.50 2.73 -6.78
N ARG A 329 -8.67 3.40 -7.93
CA ARG A 329 -9.99 3.63 -8.54
C ARG A 329 -10.68 2.34 -8.97
N GLY A 330 -9.92 1.40 -9.52
CA GLY A 330 -10.42 0.06 -9.82
C GLY A 330 -10.90 -0.67 -8.58
N TYR A 331 -10.09 -0.64 -7.51
CA TYR A 331 -10.43 -1.22 -6.21
C TYR A 331 -11.69 -0.58 -5.62
N ALA A 332 -11.76 0.75 -5.57
CA ALA A 332 -12.93 1.48 -5.05
C ALA A 332 -14.22 1.09 -5.78
N PHE A 333 -14.17 0.87 -7.09
CA PHE A 333 -15.34 0.46 -7.86
C PHE A 333 -15.88 -0.90 -7.43
N TRP A 334 -15.07 -1.96 -7.55
CA TRP A 334 -15.58 -3.33 -7.34
C TRP A 334 -15.80 -3.65 -5.86
N GLN A 335 -15.05 -3.03 -4.95
CA GLN A 335 -15.23 -3.16 -3.50
C GLN A 335 -16.47 -2.39 -3.02
N GLY A 336 -16.76 -1.25 -3.65
CA GLY A 336 -17.83 -0.33 -3.26
C GLY A 336 -17.72 0.03 -1.79
N ALA A 337 -18.82 -0.13 -1.06
CA ALA A 337 -18.89 0.11 0.38
C ALA A 337 -18.38 -1.07 1.24
N SER A 338 -17.38 -1.82 0.75
CA SER A 338 -16.70 -2.90 1.47
C SER A 338 -15.20 -2.81 1.25
N ALA A 339 -14.69 -1.58 1.23
CA ALA A 339 -13.26 -1.31 1.14
C ALA A 339 -12.49 -1.99 2.28
N ASN A 340 -11.25 -2.31 2.00
CA ASN A 340 -10.36 -2.89 3.00
C ASN A 340 -9.78 -1.80 3.93
N TYR A 341 -9.31 -2.21 5.10
CA TYR A 341 -8.58 -1.37 6.04
C TYR A 341 -7.11 -1.77 6.05
N TRP A 342 -6.20 -0.79 5.90
CA TRP A 342 -4.75 -1.01 5.88
C TRP A 342 -4.05 -0.62 7.17
N GLY A 343 -4.81 -0.29 8.22
CA GLY A 343 -4.27 -0.08 9.57
C GLY A 343 -3.76 1.33 9.85
N HIS A 344 -3.71 2.21 8.84
CA HIS A 344 -3.30 3.61 8.99
C HIS A 344 -3.82 4.47 7.83
N ASN A 345 -3.64 5.78 7.94
CA ASN A 345 -4.09 6.82 7.00
C ASN A 345 -5.58 6.69 6.67
N ALA A 346 -6.36 6.34 7.69
CA ALA A 346 -7.79 6.11 7.58
C ALA A 346 -8.51 6.70 8.80
N ILE A 347 -9.76 7.10 8.60
CA ILE A 347 -10.66 7.55 9.65
C ILE A 347 -11.68 6.44 9.96
N LEU A 348 -11.92 6.23 11.24
CA LEU A 348 -12.84 5.25 11.82
C LEU A 348 -13.91 6.00 12.62
N ARG A 349 -15.14 5.50 12.60
CA ARG A 349 -16.16 5.93 13.56
C ARG A 349 -15.92 5.15 14.85
N LEU A 350 -15.64 5.85 15.95
CA LEU A 350 -15.06 5.23 17.14
C LEU A 350 -16.02 4.25 17.81
N ALA A 351 -17.27 4.65 18.05
CA ALA A 351 -18.27 3.79 18.72
C ALA A 351 -18.46 2.41 18.05
N PRO A 352 -18.74 2.29 16.74
CA PRO A 352 -18.87 0.98 16.10
C PRO A 352 -17.55 0.23 15.98
N PHE A 353 -16.41 0.92 15.88
CA PHE A 353 -15.10 0.27 15.91
C PHE A 353 -14.84 -0.39 17.27
N VAL A 354 -15.14 0.29 18.38
CA VAL A 354 -15.07 -0.27 19.73
C VAL A 354 -16.03 -1.43 19.89
N GLU A 355 -17.25 -1.34 19.36
CA GLU A 355 -18.26 -2.39 19.52
C GLU A 355 -17.94 -3.66 18.70
N HIS A 356 -17.47 -3.49 17.47
CA HIS A 356 -17.40 -4.60 16.50
C HIS A 356 -15.98 -4.98 16.06
N GLY A 357 -14.98 -4.13 16.29
CA GLY A 357 -13.58 -4.33 15.88
C GLY A 357 -12.79 -5.32 16.75
N HIS A 358 -13.45 -6.12 17.58
CA HIS A 358 -12.78 -7.08 18.47
C HIS A 358 -12.10 -8.21 17.68
N LEU A 359 -10.77 -8.27 17.76
CA LEU A 359 -9.97 -9.30 17.09
C LEU A 359 -10.10 -10.64 17.80
N PRO A 360 -10.40 -11.74 17.07
CA PRO A 360 -10.35 -13.07 17.63
C PRO A 360 -8.90 -13.57 17.78
N VAL A 361 -8.66 -14.42 18.77
CA VAL A 361 -7.44 -15.23 18.84
C VAL A 361 -7.69 -16.53 18.07
N LEU A 362 -6.86 -16.83 17.08
CA LEU A 362 -7.03 -18.02 16.24
C LEU A 362 -6.63 -19.28 17.03
N PRO A 363 -7.42 -20.37 16.97
CA PRO A 363 -7.11 -21.60 17.71
C PRO A 363 -5.86 -22.30 17.17
N GLY A 364 -5.15 -23.05 18.01
CA GLY A 364 -3.93 -23.77 17.61
C GLY A 364 -2.65 -22.95 17.77
N THR A 365 -1.51 -23.52 17.38
CA THR A 365 -0.20 -22.92 17.60
C THR A 365 0.19 -21.92 16.51
N PRO A 366 0.98 -20.89 16.83
CA PRO A 366 1.67 -20.08 15.82
C PRO A 366 2.45 -20.97 14.83
N PRO A 367 2.62 -20.55 13.56
CA PRO A 367 2.37 -19.21 13.01
C PRO A 367 0.97 -18.98 12.43
N LEU A 368 0.15 -20.02 12.25
CA LEU A 368 -1.21 -19.92 11.71
C LEU A 368 -2.30 -19.77 12.79
N GLY A 369 -2.00 -20.10 14.05
CA GLY A 369 -2.81 -19.79 15.23
C GLY A 369 -2.30 -18.57 16.00
N GLY A 370 -2.95 -18.25 17.12
CA GLY A 370 -2.58 -17.15 18.01
C GLY A 370 -3.17 -15.79 17.61
N GLU A 371 -2.56 -14.73 18.12
CA GLU A 371 -2.94 -13.34 17.79
C GLU A 371 -2.75 -13.08 16.29
N ILE A 372 -3.70 -12.33 15.72
CA ILE A 372 -3.69 -11.95 14.30
C ILE A 372 -2.66 -10.83 14.10
N LEU A 373 -1.70 -11.03 13.20
CA LEU A 373 -0.67 -10.03 12.90
C LEU A 373 -1.23 -8.87 12.07
N SER A 374 -1.82 -9.18 10.91
CA SER A 374 -2.48 -8.21 10.02
C SER A 374 -3.93 -7.99 10.49
N HIS A 375 -4.06 -7.35 11.65
CA HIS A 375 -5.33 -7.08 12.35
C HIS A 375 -6.31 -6.23 11.54
N ASP A 376 -5.78 -5.22 10.87
CA ASP A 376 -6.45 -4.21 10.06
C ASP A 376 -7.49 -4.79 9.08
N PHE A 377 -7.09 -5.76 8.24
CA PHE A 377 -8.01 -6.39 7.28
C PHE A 377 -9.22 -7.03 8.00
N VAL A 378 -8.96 -7.61 9.17
CA VAL A 378 -9.97 -8.31 9.97
C VAL A 378 -10.90 -7.31 10.63
N GLU A 379 -10.37 -6.23 11.21
CA GLU A 379 -11.17 -5.15 11.79
C GLU A 379 -12.11 -4.49 10.75
N GLY A 380 -11.60 -4.19 9.56
CA GLY A 380 -12.40 -3.68 8.45
C GLY A 380 -13.50 -4.66 8.02
N ALA A 381 -13.17 -5.95 7.95
CA ALA A 381 -14.14 -7.00 7.64
C ALA A 381 -15.22 -7.17 8.73
N LEU A 382 -14.86 -6.99 10.01
CA LEU A 382 -15.77 -7.08 11.15
C LEU A 382 -16.74 -5.88 11.20
N LEU A 383 -16.25 -4.66 10.99
CA LEU A 383 -17.08 -3.47 10.81
C LEU A 383 -18.07 -3.67 9.66
N ARG A 384 -17.57 -4.14 8.52
CA ARG A 384 -18.39 -4.40 7.35
C ARG A 384 -19.43 -5.49 7.61
N ARG A 385 -19.08 -6.54 8.35
CA ARG A 385 -19.99 -7.61 8.79
C ARG A 385 -21.11 -7.05 9.67
N ALA A 386 -20.81 -6.11 10.57
CA ALA A 386 -21.78 -5.46 11.44
C ALA A 386 -22.75 -4.50 10.73
N GLY A 387 -22.55 -4.24 9.43
CA GLY A 387 -23.49 -3.47 8.60
C GLY A 387 -23.05 -2.05 8.29
N TRP A 388 -21.91 -1.62 8.84
CA TRP A 388 -21.25 -0.36 8.51
C TRP A 388 -20.66 -0.40 7.11
N ASP A 389 -20.63 0.76 6.47
CA ASP A 389 -20.03 0.94 5.15
C ASP A 389 -18.55 1.33 5.30
N CYS A 390 -17.70 0.72 4.47
CA CYS A 390 -16.26 0.95 4.43
C CYS A 390 -15.90 1.46 3.04
N TYR A 391 -15.32 2.65 2.94
CA TYR A 391 -15.03 3.32 1.66
C TYR A 391 -13.52 3.48 1.43
N LEU A 392 -13.10 3.42 0.17
CA LEU A 392 -11.76 3.80 -0.28
C LEU A 392 -11.88 5.09 -1.08
N LEU A 393 -11.34 6.19 -0.56
CA LEU A 393 -11.30 7.46 -1.26
C LEU A 393 -9.99 7.60 -2.03
N THR A 394 -10.11 7.74 -3.35
CA THR A 394 -8.98 7.72 -4.28
C THR A 394 -8.51 9.11 -4.70
N GLU A 395 -9.32 10.13 -4.44
CA GLU A 395 -9.06 11.51 -4.84
C GLU A 395 -8.41 12.35 -3.75
N LEU A 396 -8.37 11.84 -2.51
CA LEU A 396 -7.74 12.54 -1.41
C LEU A 396 -6.22 12.44 -1.55
N GLU A 397 -5.61 13.58 -1.84
CA GLU A 397 -4.16 13.75 -1.85
C GLU A 397 -3.65 13.98 -0.42
N GLY A 398 -2.34 14.20 -0.27
CA GLY A 398 -1.78 14.56 1.03
C GLY A 398 -1.79 13.43 2.06
N SER A 399 -1.83 12.17 1.60
CA SER A 399 -1.74 10.98 2.44
C SER A 399 -0.48 10.22 2.08
N HIS A 400 0.47 10.16 3.01
CA HIS A 400 1.82 9.70 2.75
C HIS A 400 2.30 8.70 3.80
N GLU A 401 3.23 7.85 3.40
CA GLU A 401 3.96 6.94 4.27
C GLU A 401 5.42 6.82 3.83
N GLU A 402 6.33 6.60 4.76
CA GLU A 402 7.71 6.26 4.44
C GLU A 402 7.86 4.74 4.29
N LEU A 403 8.45 4.32 3.18
CA LEU A 403 8.67 2.90 2.89
C LEU A 403 10.13 2.48 3.15
N PRO A 404 10.40 1.17 3.36
CA PRO A 404 11.76 0.67 3.45
C PRO A 404 12.60 1.04 2.22
N GLY A 405 13.78 1.63 2.46
CA GLY A 405 14.66 2.14 1.40
C GLY A 405 15.48 1.08 0.67
N ASN A 406 15.38 -0.22 0.98
CA ASN A 406 16.10 -1.23 0.22
C ASN A 406 15.30 -2.54 0.17
N LEU A 407 15.64 -3.38 -0.81
CA LEU A 407 14.94 -4.64 -1.06
C LEU A 407 14.97 -5.60 0.14
N VAL A 408 16.05 -5.60 0.92
CA VAL A 408 16.17 -6.48 2.09
C VAL A 408 15.16 -6.09 3.16
N ASP A 409 15.16 -4.82 3.56
CA ASP A 409 14.27 -4.31 4.60
C ASP A 409 12.79 -4.34 4.14
N PHE A 410 12.55 -4.11 2.84
CA PHE A 410 11.25 -4.30 2.20
C PHE A 410 10.75 -5.74 2.39
N THR A 411 11.57 -6.74 2.06
CA THR A 411 11.17 -8.15 2.21
C THR A 411 11.02 -8.59 3.68
N HIS A 412 11.74 -7.96 4.61
CA HIS A 412 11.51 -8.18 6.05
C HIS A 412 10.13 -7.71 6.48
N ARG A 413 9.65 -6.57 5.95
CA ARG A 413 8.28 -6.10 6.17
C ARG A 413 7.27 -7.07 5.55
N ASP A 414 7.46 -7.45 4.30
CA ASP A 414 6.59 -8.38 3.59
C ASP A 414 6.46 -9.74 4.27
N ARG A 415 7.52 -10.24 4.90
CA ARG A 415 7.46 -11.53 5.62
C ARG A 415 6.43 -11.51 6.75
N ARG A 416 6.26 -10.38 7.46
CA ARG A 416 5.24 -10.22 8.52
C ARG A 416 3.84 -10.23 7.92
N TRP A 417 3.65 -9.49 6.83
CA TRP A 417 2.39 -9.44 6.08
C TRP A 417 2.03 -10.79 5.46
N ALA A 418 3.01 -11.56 5.00
CA ALA A 418 2.81 -12.92 4.49
C ALA A 418 2.25 -13.85 5.57
N GLN A 419 2.80 -13.81 6.78
CA GLN A 419 2.28 -14.61 7.89
C GLN A 419 0.85 -14.19 8.25
N GLY A 420 0.59 -12.89 8.41
CA GLY A 420 -0.76 -12.38 8.70
C GLY A 420 -1.78 -12.74 7.62
N SER A 421 -1.40 -12.62 6.35
CA SER A 421 -2.26 -12.96 5.21
C SER A 421 -2.58 -14.45 5.16
N LEU A 422 -1.64 -15.33 5.48
CA LEU A 422 -1.91 -16.78 5.58
C LEU A 422 -2.79 -17.12 6.79
N GLN A 423 -2.67 -16.39 7.91
CA GLN A 423 -3.60 -16.53 9.04
C GLN A 423 -5.05 -16.21 8.62
N HIS A 424 -5.27 -15.21 7.76
CA HIS A 424 -6.61 -14.81 7.30
C HIS A 424 -7.36 -15.90 6.54
N LEU A 425 -6.67 -16.86 5.92
CA LEU A 425 -7.33 -18.01 5.26
C LEU A 425 -8.20 -18.80 6.24
N ARG A 426 -7.85 -18.82 7.52
CA ARG A 426 -8.63 -19.49 8.57
C ARG A 426 -9.91 -18.74 8.95
N LEU A 427 -10.02 -17.48 8.55
CA LEU A 427 -11.20 -16.63 8.78
C LEU A 427 -12.22 -16.70 7.65
N LEU A 428 -11.87 -17.27 6.48
CA LEU A 428 -12.79 -17.46 5.35
C LEU A 428 -14.13 -18.12 5.71
N PRO A 429 -14.19 -19.19 6.53
CA PRO A 429 -15.45 -19.84 6.88
C PRO A 429 -16.27 -19.06 7.92
N THR A 430 -15.79 -17.92 8.43
CA THR A 430 -16.50 -17.14 9.45
C THR A 430 -17.89 -16.72 8.93
N PRO A 431 -18.97 -17.04 9.66
CA PRO A 431 -20.32 -16.67 9.28
C PRO A 431 -20.51 -15.15 9.19
N GLY A 432 -21.40 -14.72 8.30
CA GLY A 432 -21.79 -13.31 8.14
C GLY A 432 -20.78 -12.40 7.41
N LEU A 433 -19.54 -12.85 7.16
CA LEU A 433 -18.60 -12.08 6.35
C LEU A 433 -19.17 -11.82 4.93
N ARG A 434 -18.91 -10.62 4.41
CA ARG A 434 -19.30 -10.27 3.03
C ARG A 434 -18.38 -11.00 2.03
N PRO A 435 -18.88 -11.36 0.83
CA PRO A 435 -18.04 -11.98 -0.21
C PRO A 435 -16.79 -11.16 -0.56
N THR A 436 -16.91 -9.83 -0.59
CA THR A 436 -15.77 -8.91 -0.78
C THR A 436 -14.70 -9.06 0.31
N SER A 437 -15.10 -9.19 1.58
CA SER A 437 -14.18 -9.37 2.71
C SER A 437 -13.44 -10.72 2.62
N ARG A 438 -14.13 -11.78 2.18
CA ARG A 438 -13.48 -13.08 1.90
C ARG A 438 -12.50 -12.97 0.74
N LEU A 439 -12.87 -12.23 -0.31
CA LEU A 439 -11.99 -11.96 -1.43
C LEU A 439 -10.73 -11.20 -0.97
N HIS A 440 -10.85 -10.20 -0.09
CA HIS A 440 -9.69 -9.49 0.49
C HIS A 440 -8.71 -10.43 1.20
N PHE A 441 -9.22 -11.33 2.06
CA PHE A 441 -8.40 -12.33 2.74
C PHE A 441 -7.72 -13.28 1.73
N LEU A 442 -8.47 -13.75 0.74
CA LEU A 442 -7.92 -14.61 -0.31
C LEU A 442 -6.85 -13.88 -1.13
N THR A 443 -7.09 -12.63 -1.54
CA THR A 443 -6.14 -11.85 -2.31
C THR A 443 -4.89 -11.48 -1.51
N GLY A 444 -5.03 -11.22 -0.21
CA GLY A 444 -3.89 -11.01 0.69
C GLY A 444 -2.98 -12.24 0.73
N ALA A 445 -3.56 -13.44 0.89
CA ALA A 445 -2.79 -14.68 0.85
C ALA A 445 -2.20 -14.97 -0.54
N MET A 446 -2.98 -14.73 -1.60
CA MET A 446 -2.54 -14.93 -2.99
C MET A 446 -1.39 -14.02 -3.39
N GLY A 447 -1.25 -12.83 -2.80
CA GLY A 447 -0.08 -11.96 -3.01
C GLY A 447 1.27 -12.59 -2.67
N TYR A 448 1.27 -13.65 -1.84
CA TYR A 448 2.46 -14.42 -1.50
C TYR A 448 2.44 -15.83 -2.08
N LEU A 449 1.28 -16.50 -2.09
CA LEU A 449 1.13 -17.84 -2.66
C LEU A 449 1.35 -17.87 -4.18
N SER A 450 1.01 -16.80 -4.90
CA SER A 450 1.25 -16.72 -6.35
C SER A 450 2.73 -16.88 -6.71
N SER A 451 3.64 -16.35 -5.88
CA SER A 451 5.08 -16.52 -6.07
C SER A 451 5.52 -17.98 -5.91
N VAL A 452 4.90 -18.72 -4.97
CA VAL A 452 5.16 -20.15 -4.77
C VAL A 452 4.67 -20.93 -5.97
N PHE A 453 3.45 -20.68 -6.42
CA PHE A 453 2.86 -21.37 -7.58
C PHE A 453 3.65 -21.08 -8.84
N TRP A 454 4.07 -19.84 -9.05
CA TRP A 454 4.91 -19.47 -10.18
C TRP A 454 6.27 -20.18 -10.13
N PHE A 455 6.94 -20.19 -8.98
CA PHE A 455 8.21 -20.91 -8.81
C PHE A 455 8.07 -22.40 -9.09
N LEU A 456 7.06 -23.07 -8.50
CA LEU A 456 6.82 -24.49 -8.73
C LEU A 456 6.46 -24.79 -10.18
N MET A 457 5.72 -23.90 -10.85
CA MET A 457 5.38 -24.04 -12.27
C MET A 457 6.63 -23.95 -13.15
N LEU A 458 7.55 -23.04 -12.85
CA LEU A 458 8.84 -22.92 -13.55
C LEU A 458 9.73 -24.15 -13.34
N VAL A 459 9.78 -24.69 -12.11
CA VAL A 459 10.52 -25.92 -11.80
C VAL A 459 9.90 -27.10 -12.54
N ALA A 460 8.57 -27.25 -12.52
CA ALA A 460 7.86 -28.30 -13.24
C ALA A 460 8.08 -28.19 -14.76
N GLY A 461 8.04 -26.97 -15.32
CA GLY A 461 8.33 -26.73 -16.73
C GLY A 461 9.78 -27.05 -17.11
N THR A 462 10.75 -26.73 -16.24
CA THR A 462 12.16 -27.11 -16.43
C THR A 462 12.33 -28.62 -16.39
N ALA A 463 11.73 -29.28 -15.40
CA ALA A 463 11.78 -30.73 -15.28
C ALA A 463 11.13 -31.42 -16.49
N TYR A 464 10.01 -30.89 -16.99
CA TYR A 464 9.33 -31.38 -18.19
C TYR A 464 10.25 -31.36 -19.41
N VAL A 465 10.93 -30.23 -19.67
CA VAL A 465 11.89 -30.11 -20.78
C VAL A 465 13.06 -31.08 -20.63
N ILE A 466 13.62 -31.20 -19.42
CA ILE A 466 14.71 -32.15 -19.13
C ILE A 466 14.27 -33.59 -19.38
N LEU A 467 13.07 -33.97 -18.93
CA LEU A 467 12.55 -35.32 -19.06
C LEU A 467 12.29 -35.68 -20.53
N ILE A 468 11.74 -34.76 -21.33
CA ILE A 468 11.55 -34.97 -22.77
C ILE A 468 12.88 -35.20 -23.46
N GLU A 469 13.82 -34.26 -23.30
CA GLU A 469 15.16 -34.36 -23.92
C GLU A 469 15.89 -35.63 -23.49
N TRP A 470 15.75 -36.03 -22.22
CA TRP A 470 16.33 -37.28 -21.74
C TRP A 470 15.64 -38.49 -22.39
N SER A 471 14.31 -38.51 -22.45
CA SER A 471 13.54 -39.62 -23.03
C SER A 471 13.82 -39.82 -24.51
N GLU A 472 13.90 -38.74 -25.30
CA GLU A 472 14.25 -38.79 -26.72
C GLU A 472 15.66 -39.34 -26.95
N ARG A 473 16.58 -39.11 -26.01
CA ARG A 473 17.96 -39.62 -26.07
C ARG A 473 18.12 -41.06 -25.57
N THR A 474 17.20 -41.60 -24.77
CA THR A 474 17.38 -42.89 -24.08
C THR A 474 16.36 -43.98 -24.44
N VAL A 475 15.17 -43.63 -24.93
CA VAL A 475 14.11 -44.60 -25.22
C VAL A 475 13.72 -44.53 -26.70
N PRO A 476 14.02 -45.56 -27.50
CA PRO A 476 13.51 -45.65 -28.87
C PRO A 476 12.00 -45.91 -28.84
N SER A 477 11.22 -44.88 -29.20
CA SER A 477 9.78 -44.94 -29.59
C SER A 477 8.86 -45.75 -28.66
N GLY A 478 8.24 -45.09 -27.67
CA GLY A 478 7.15 -45.68 -26.88
C GLY A 478 6.96 -45.01 -25.51
N THR A 479 6.40 -43.81 -25.47
CA THR A 479 6.12 -43.05 -24.23
C THR A 479 4.70 -43.27 -23.72
N ASP A 480 4.35 -44.52 -23.43
CA ASP A 480 3.02 -44.86 -22.88
C ASP A 480 2.96 -44.66 -21.35
N GLY A 481 4.10 -44.62 -20.66
CA GLY A 481 4.16 -44.64 -19.18
C GLY A 481 3.91 -43.32 -18.44
N TRP A 482 3.79 -42.19 -19.12
CA TRP A 482 3.68 -40.85 -18.49
C TRP A 482 2.38 -40.09 -18.86
N GLN A 483 1.51 -40.72 -19.64
CA GLN A 483 0.28 -40.12 -20.11
C GLN A 483 -0.83 -40.33 -19.08
N VAL A 484 -1.47 -39.23 -18.69
CA VAL A 484 -2.66 -39.21 -17.84
C VAL A 484 -3.91 -39.37 -18.70
N ALA A 485 -3.86 -38.85 -19.93
CA ALA A 485 -4.91 -39.03 -20.91
C ALA A 485 -4.35 -39.11 -22.33
N GLU A 486 -4.91 -40.04 -23.11
CA GLU A 486 -4.58 -40.34 -24.50
C GLU A 486 -5.64 -39.78 -25.44
N ARG A 487 -5.22 -39.41 -26.65
CA ARG A 487 -6.12 -39.00 -27.73
C ARG A 487 -6.53 -40.24 -28.52
N THR A 488 -7.83 -40.54 -28.51
CA THR A 488 -8.40 -41.65 -29.29
C THR A 488 -8.40 -41.34 -30.78
N GLU A 489 -8.39 -42.40 -31.61
CA GLU A 489 -8.48 -42.29 -33.08
C GLU A 489 -9.75 -41.56 -33.55
N THR A 490 -10.82 -41.60 -32.75
CA THR A 490 -12.09 -40.90 -33.02
C THR A 490 -12.10 -39.42 -32.62
N GLY A 491 -10.97 -38.86 -32.16
CA GLY A 491 -10.86 -37.46 -31.74
C GLY A 491 -11.34 -37.16 -30.31
N GLY A 492 -11.72 -38.18 -29.54
CA GLY A 492 -12.04 -38.06 -28.11
C GLY A 492 -10.82 -38.27 -27.21
N TRP A 493 -10.93 -37.91 -25.94
CA TRP A 493 -9.90 -38.14 -24.91
C TRP A 493 -10.24 -39.33 -24.00
N GLN A 494 -9.27 -40.15 -23.63
CA GLN A 494 -9.43 -41.26 -22.68
C GLN A 494 -8.39 -41.17 -21.55
N VAL A 495 -8.82 -41.33 -20.29
CA VAL A 495 -7.91 -41.36 -19.13
C VAL A 495 -7.18 -42.71 -19.11
N ALA A 496 -5.86 -42.67 -18.91
CA ALA A 496 -5.04 -43.88 -18.84
C ALA A 496 -5.47 -44.76 -17.66
N GLY A 497 -5.91 -46.00 -17.93
CA GLY A 497 -6.22 -47.01 -16.90
C GLY A 497 -7.69 -47.21 -16.51
N GLU A 498 -8.66 -46.45 -17.06
CA GLU A 498 -10.09 -46.68 -16.80
C GLU A 498 -10.85 -47.01 -18.10
N GLY A 499 -11.41 -48.24 -18.18
CA GLY A 499 -12.16 -48.76 -19.33
C GLY A 499 -13.53 -48.12 -19.59
N ALA A 500 -13.82 -46.96 -19.00
CA ALA A 500 -15.06 -46.20 -19.20
C ALA A 500 -14.71 -44.72 -19.46
N GLY A 501 -14.13 -44.46 -20.63
CA GLY A 501 -13.64 -43.13 -21.01
C GLY A 501 -14.78 -42.14 -21.29
N TRP A 502 -14.80 -41.02 -20.56
CA TRP A 502 -15.52 -39.83 -20.97
C TRP A 502 -14.72 -39.10 -22.06
N THR A 503 -15.23 -39.10 -23.29
CA THR A 503 -14.62 -38.37 -24.41
C THR A 503 -14.89 -36.87 -24.30
N VAL A 504 -13.84 -36.04 -24.33
CA VAL A 504 -13.98 -34.59 -24.55
C VAL A 504 -14.03 -34.32 -26.06
N PRO A 505 -15.13 -33.75 -26.62
CA PRO A 505 -15.24 -33.48 -28.05
C PRO A 505 -14.15 -32.53 -28.58
N ASP A 506 -13.57 -32.84 -29.75
CA ASP A 506 -12.60 -31.99 -30.46
C ASP A 506 -13.11 -30.55 -30.68
N ALA A 507 -14.43 -30.36 -30.82
CA ALA A 507 -15.08 -29.05 -30.96
C ALA A 507 -14.90 -28.13 -29.74
N LEU A 508 -14.55 -28.68 -28.58
CA LEU A 508 -14.22 -27.87 -27.41
C LEU A 508 -12.80 -27.30 -27.55
N LEU A 509 -11.84 -28.02 -28.11
CA LEU A 509 -10.42 -27.62 -28.16
C LEU A 509 -10.22 -26.32 -28.98
N PRO A 510 -9.37 -25.39 -28.52
CA PRO A 510 -9.23 -24.11 -29.19
C PRO A 510 -8.53 -24.29 -30.56
N PRO A 511 -9.07 -23.74 -31.66
CA PRO A 511 -8.42 -23.82 -32.96
C PRO A 511 -7.12 -23.02 -32.98
N GLY A 512 -5.98 -23.67 -33.27
CA GLY A 512 -4.72 -23.02 -33.67
C GLY A 512 -4.05 -22.09 -32.65
N ALA A 513 -4.49 -22.05 -31.38
CA ALA A 513 -3.88 -21.23 -30.35
C ALA A 513 -2.60 -21.89 -29.82
N GLY A 514 -1.47 -21.70 -30.52
CA GLY A 514 -0.16 -22.14 -30.05
C GLY A 514 0.32 -21.40 -28.80
N ALA A 515 1.40 -21.88 -28.19
CA ALA A 515 2.04 -21.27 -27.00
C ALA A 515 2.34 -19.77 -27.17
N VAL A 516 2.61 -19.32 -28.40
CA VAL A 516 2.82 -17.90 -28.75
C VAL A 516 1.58 -17.05 -28.45
N SER A 517 0.37 -17.55 -28.71
CA SER A 517 -0.87 -16.81 -28.45
C SER A 517 -1.11 -16.62 -26.95
N LEU A 518 -0.89 -17.67 -26.15
CA LEU A 518 -1.02 -17.58 -24.69
C LEU A 518 0.06 -16.68 -24.06
N LEU A 519 1.27 -16.71 -24.60
CA LEU A 519 2.35 -15.81 -24.20
C LEU A 519 1.97 -14.34 -24.41
N TRP A 520 1.45 -13.99 -25.59
CA TRP A 520 1.00 -12.61 -25.87
C TRP A 520 -0.17 -12.19 -24.99
N VAL A 521 -1.16 -13.06 -24.78
CA VAL A 521 -2.27 -12.80 -23.85
C VAL A 521 -1.75 -12.54 -22.43
N THR A 522 -0.83 -13.38 -21.96
CA THR A 522 -0.23 -13.23 -20.62
C THR A 522 0.59 -11.93 -20.53
N ALA A 523 1.36 -11.60 -21.57
CA ALA A 523 2.13 -10.36 -21.63
C ALA A 523 1.20 -9.13 -21.62
N ILE A 524 0.10 -9.15 -22.38
CA ILE A 524 -0.90 -8.08 -22.34
C ILE A 524 -1.48 -7.92 -20.94
N ILE A 525 -1.89 -9.03 -20.30
CA ILE A 525 -2.45 -9.00 -18.93
C ILE A 525 -1.44 -8.41 -17.92
N LEU A 526 -0.16 -8.75 -18.05
CA LEU A 526 0.90 -8.27 -17.15
C LEU A 526 1.29 -6.81 -17.38
N PHE A 527 1.47 -6.40 -18.65
CA PHE A 527 2.10 -5.13 -18.99
C PHE A 527 1.11 -4.03 -19.39
N LEU A 528 -0.08 -4.37 -19.90
CA LEU A 528 -1.05 -3.35 -20.34
C LEU A 528 -1.46 -2.41 -19.20
N PRO A 529 -1.75 -2.87 -17.96
CA PRO A 529 -2.09 -1.93 -16.87
C PRO A 529 -0.99 -0.89 -16.60
N ARG A 530 0.29 -1.28 -16.68
CA ARG A 530 1.41 -0.35 -16.54
C ARG A 530 1.46 0.66 -17.68
N LEU A 531 1.23 0.19 -18.92
CA LEU A 531 1.15 1.06 -20.09
C LEU A 531 -0.03 2.05 -19.98
N LEU A 532 -1.19 1.59 -19.53
CA LEU A 532 -2.39 2.43 -19.33
C LEU A 532 -2.14 3.53 -18.30
N ALA A 533 -1.45 3.22 -17.19
CA ALA A 533 -1.07 4.21 -16.20
C ALA A 533 -0.04 5.23 -16.74
N LEU A 534 0.92 4.78 -17.55
CA LEU A 534 1.84 5.69 -18.25
C LEU A 534 1.07 6.62 -19.20
N VAL A 535 0.12 6.09 -19.98
CA VAL A 535 -0.75 6.89 -20.87
C VAL A 535 -1.52 7.93 -20.07
N LEU A 536 -2.12 7.56 -18.94
CA LEU A 536 -2.79 8.52 -18.03
C LEU A 536 -1.81 9.57 -17.50
N GLY A 537 -0.61 9.16 -17.07
CA GLY A 537 0.43 10.07 -16.62
C GLY A 537 0.81 11.08 -17.71
N LEU A 538 0.97 10.63 -18.95
CA LEU A 538 1.31 11.47 -20.10
C LEU A 538 0.20 12.45 -20.49
N ILE A 539 -1.07 12.05 -20.36
CA ILE A 539 -2.23 12.89 -20.70
C ILE A 539 -2.52 13.89 -19.59
N GLN A 540 -2.48 13.46 -18.33
CA GLN A 540 -3.07 14.21 -17.22
C GLN A 540 -2.02 14.86 -16.30
N ARG A 541 -0.83 14.25 -16.14
CA ARG A 541 0.05 14.54 -14.97
C ARG A 541 1.53 14.71 -15.31
N SER A 542 1.91 14.76 -16.59
CA SER A 542 3.31 14.62 -16.99
C SER A 542 4.25 15.66 -16.38
N ARG A 543 3.77 16.88 -16.11
CA ARG A 543 4.57 17.95 -15.48
C ARG A 543 4.99 17.59 -14.05
N GLY A 544 4.13 16.92 -13.29
CA GLY A 544 4.44 16.44 -11.93
C GLY A 544 5.50 15.32 -11.89
N PHE A 545 5.85 14.73 -13.04
CA PHE A 545 6.88 13.70 -13.18
C PHE A 545 8.11 14.20 -13.96
N GLY A 546 8.36 15.52 -13.98
CA GLY A 546 9.50 16.12 -14.69
C GLY A 546 9.31 16.27 -16.20
N GLY A 547 8.08 16.14 -16.70
CA GLY A 547 7.73 16.26 -18.13
C GLY A 547 7.57 14.92 -18.86
N ARG A 548 7.08 14.96 -20.10
CA ARG A 548 6.69 13.77 -20.88
C ARG A 548 7.85 12.80 -21.13
N VAL A 549 9.03 13.34 -21.47
CA VAL A 549 10.23 12.54 -21.76
C VAL A 549 10.74 11.85 -20.49
N ARG A 550 10.90 12.61 -19.39
CA ARG A 550 11.40 12.09 -18.12
C ARG A 550 10.44 11.07 -17.50
N LEU A 551 9.13 11.29 -17.60
CA LEU A 551 8.12 10.32 -17.20
C LEU A 551 8.27 9.00 -17.98
N THR A 552 8.39 9.07 -19.32
CA THR A 552 8.52 7.88 -20.16
C THR A 552 9.80 7.11 -19.85
N LEU A 553 10.95 7.79 -19.76
CA LEU A 553 12.21 7.16 -19.39
C LEU A 553 12.18 6.55 -17.99
N SER A 554 11.57 7.24 -17.01
CA SER A 554 11.41 6.73 -15.65
C SER A 554 10.53 5.48 -15.62
N ALA A 555 9.42 5.45 -16.38
CA ALA A 555 8.55 4.28 -16.48
C ALA A 555 9.24 3.07 -17.14
N LEU A 556 10.03 3.30 -18.19
CA LEU A 556 10.80 2.24 -18.85
C LEU A 556 11.88 1.68 -17.93
N LEU A 557 12.68 2.55 -17.29
CA LEU A 557 13.71 2.13 -16.35
C LEU A 557 13.12 1.43 -15.13
N GLU A 558 12.02 1.95 -14.56
CA GLU A 558 11.31 1.30 -13.47
C GLU A 558 10.83 -0.09 -13.88
N THR A 559 10.26 -0.24 -15.07
CA THR A 559 9.81 -1.54 -15.57
C THR A 559 10.98 -2.52 -15.69
N VAL A 560 12.14 -2.09 -16.20
CA VAL A 560 13.34 -2.93 -16.28
C VAL A 560 13.80 -3.38 -14.90
N PHE A 561 13.94 -2.45 -13.95
CA PHE A 561 14.33 -2.80 -12.58
C PHE A 561 13.33 -3.74 -11.92
N THR A 562 12.03 -3.51 -12.10
CA THR A 562 10.99 -4.35 -11.53
C THR A 562 10.99 -5.76 -12.12
N VAL A 563 11.17 -5.91 -13.45
CA VAL A 563 11.30 -7.22 -14.10
C VAL A 563 12.52 -7.98 -13.55
N VAL A 564 13.66 -7.32 -13.37
CA VAL A 564 14.88 -7.93 -12.83
C VAL A 564 14.73 -8.30 -11.35
N MET A 565 14.00 -7.50 -10.55
CA MET A 565 13.78 -7.77 -9.13
C MET A 565 12.68 -8.82 -8.87
N ALA A 566 11.73 -9.01 -9.80
CA ALA A 566 10.60 -9.91 -9.59
C ALA A 566 10.99 -11.38 -9.27
N PRO A 567 11.99 -12.01 -9.93
CA PRO A 567 12.46 -13.35 -9.55
C PRO A 567 13.12 -13.41 -8.16
N ILE A 568 13.78 -12.34 -7.74
CA ILE A 568 14.40 -12.22 -6.41
C ILE A 568 13.30 -12.21 -5.33
N LEU A 569 12.23 -11.44 -5.57
CA LEU A 569 11.05 -11.40 -4.71
C LEU A 569 10.29 -12.72 -4.74
N MET A 570 10.14 -13.37 -5.90
CA MET A 570 9.52 -14.70 -6.03
C MET A 570 10.22 -15.71 -5.11
N TRP A 571 11.55 -15.78 -5.17
CA TRP A 571 12.32 -16.67 -4.31
C TRP A 571 12.16 -16.33 -2.83
N SER A 572 12.18 -15.04 -2.48
CA SER A 572 12.00 -14.58 -1.10
C SER A 572 10.61 -14.96 -0.55
N HIS A 573 9.54 -14.67 -1.29
CA HIS A 573 8.16 -15.04 -0.92
C HIS A 573 7.99 -16.55 -0.81
N THR A 574 8.60 -17.31 -1.71
CA THR A 574 8.57 -18.78 -1.65
C THR A 574 9.19 -19.29 -0.35
N ARG A 575 10.34 -18.75 0.06
CA ARG A 575 10.98 -19.08 1.33
C ARG A 575 10.15 -18.63 2.54
N PHE A 576 9.45 -17.51 2.44
CA PHE A 576 8.58 -17.02 3.52
C PHE A 576 7.44 -17.99 3.77
N VAL A 577 6.69 -18.33 2.73
CA VAL A 577 5.58 -19.29 2.80
C VAL A 577 6.07 -20.64 3.31
N ALA A 578 7.16 -21.17 2.73
CA ALA A 578 7.74 -22.44 3.20
C ALA A 578 8.14 -22.39 4.68
N SER A 579 8.73 -21.28 5.15
CA SER A 579 9.11 -21.12 6.56
C SER A 579 7.90 -21.06 7.51
N ILE A 580 6.82 -20.40 7.08
CA ILE A 580 5.58 -20.26 7.85
C ILE A 580 4.88 -21.62 7.94
N LEU A 581 4.76 -22.34 6.83
CA LEU A 581 4.19 -23.69 6.81
C LEU A 581 5.02 -24.69 7.63
N ALA A 582 6.34 -24.49 7.71
CA ALA A 582 7.24 -25.25 8.58
C ALA A 582 7.20 -24.83 10.06
N GLY A 583 6.25 -23.98 10.47
CA GLY A 583 6.04 -23.61 11.87
C GLY A 583 6.92 -22.46 12.40
N ARG A 584 7.69 -21.78 11.54
CA ARG A 584 8.59 -20.69 11.98
C ARG A 584 7.84 -19.36 12.05
N THR A 585 7.89 -18.70 13.21
CA THR A 585 7.30 -17.39 13.44
C THR A 585 8.27 -16.24 13.10
N VAL A 586 7.72 -15.11 12.65
CA VAL A 586 8.49 -13.88 12.45
C VAL A 586 8.57 -13.10 13.77
N ARG A 587 9.77 -12.61 14.13
CA ARG A 587 9.96 -11.69 15.27
C ARG A 587 9.57 -10.26 14.88
N TRP A 588 9.09 -9.49 15.86
CA TRP A 588 8.71 -8.09 15.69
C TRP A 588 9.83 -7.21 16.25
N ASP A 589 10.76 -6.82 15.38
CA ASP A 589 11.86 -5.92 15.73
C ASP A 589 11.61 -4.55 15.06
N SER A 590 12.05 -3.46 15.69
CA SER A 590 12.00 -2.13 15.08
C SER A 590 12.88 -2.10 13.83
N GLN A 591 12.36 -1.55 12.74
CA GLN A 591 13.07 -1.50 11.47
C GLN A 591 13.82 -0.17 11.39
N PRO A 592 15.13 -0.16 11.05
CA PRO A 592 15.79 1.09 10.68
C PRO A 592 15.10 1.66 9.44
N ARG A 593 14.68 2.93 9.51
CA ARG A 593 13.90 3.60 8.46
C ARG A 593 14.74 4.62 7.71
N ASP A 594 14.54 4.64 6.38
CA ASP A 594 15.10 5.55 5.38
C ASP A 594 16.63 5.59 5.25
N GLY A 595 17.12 5.82 4.03
CA GLY A 595 18.54 6.03 3.72
C GLY A 595 19.51 4.86 4.04
N ARG A 596 19.04 3.75 4.65
CA ARG A 596 19.89 2.63 5.03
C ARG A 596 20.45 1.92 3.81
N GLU A 597 21.72 2.17 3.55
CA GLU A 597 22.49 1.45 2.55
C GLU A 597 22.95 0.09 3.08
N LEU A 598 22.99 -0.91 2.19
CA LEU A 598 23.50 -2.22 2.54
C LEU A 598 25.01 -2.27 2.31
N THR A 599 25.74 -2.83 3.28
CA THR A 599 27.12 -3.25 3.04
C THR A 599 27.14 -4.39 2.00
N ARG A 600 28.26 -4.55 1.29
CA ARG A 600 28.43 -5.66 0.33
C ARG A 600 28.24 -7.03 1.01
N SER A 601 28.67 -7.13 2.26
CA SER A 601 28.60 -8.35 3.06
C SER A 601 27.15 -8.70 3.43
N GLU A 602 26.33 -7.72 3.82
CA GLU A 602 24.89 -7.92 4.05
C GLU A 602 24.17 -8.31 2.77
N ALA A 603 24.42 -7.59 1.67
CA ALA A 603 23.82 -7.89 0.37
C ALA A 603 24.12 -9.34 -0.06
N TRP A 604 25.37 -9.78 0.06
CA TRP A 604 25.77 -11.16 -0.23
C TRP A 604 25.08 -12.19 0.67
N ARG A 605 25.11 -12.00 1.99
CA ARG A 605 24.49 -12.96 2.93
C ARG A 605 23.01 -13.19 2.63
N TRP A 606 22.31 -12.14 2.23
CA TRP A 606 20.89 -12.20 1.89
C TRP A 606 20.68 -12.80 0.49
N SER A 607 21.40 -12.31 -0.54
CA SER A 607 21.16 -12.68 -1.94
C SER A 607 21.78 -14.02 -2.36
N ARG A 608 22.75 -14.57 -1.61
CA ARG A 608 23.51 -15.77 -1.99
C ARG A 608 22.65 -16.97 -2.40
N THR A 609 21.49 -17.16 -1.75
CA THR A 609 20.61 -18.29 -2.06
C THR A 609 19.89 -18.11 -3.39
N ALA A 610 19.49 -16.89 -3.72
CA ALA A 610 18.89 -16.55 -5.02
C ALA A 610 19.94 -16.69 -6.13
N THR A 611 21.15 -16.16 -5.91
CA THR A 611 22.25 -16.26 -6.87
C THR A 611 22.67 -17.71 -7.12
N LEU A 612 22.84 -18.51 -6.07
CA LEU A 612 23.18 -19.94 -6.21
C LEU A 612 22.08 -20.69 -6.97
N LEU A 613 20.81 -20.46 -6.62
CA LEU A 613 19.67 -21.03 -7.34
C LEU A 613 19.71 -20.65 -8.81
N GLY A 614 19.91 -19.36 -9.14
CA GLY A 614 19.99 -18.88 -10.51
C GLY A 614 21.12 -19.52 -11.31
N VAL A 615 22.32 -19.62 -10.72
CA VAL A 615 23.50 -20.23 -11.37
C VAL A 615 23.28 -21.72 -11.63
N VAL A 616 22.86 -22.47 -10.61
CA VAL A 616 22.61 -23.92 -10.74
C VAL A 616 21.49 -24.19 -11.74
N TRP A 617 20.38 -23.45 -11.65
CA TRP A 617 19.26 -23.60 -12.58
C TRP A 617 19.67 -23.25 -14.02
N THR A 618 20.44 -22.18 -14.22
CA THR A 618 20.97 -21.85 -15.55
C THR A 618 21.84 -22.97 -16.10
N ALA A 619 22.74 -23.54 -15.30
CA ALA A 619 23.59 -24.65 -15.73
C ALA A 619 22.78 -25.90 -16.10
N LEU A 620 21.78 -26.27 -15.29
CA LEU A 620 20.89 -27.40 -15.58
C LEU A 620 20.05 -27.18 -16.84
N ALA A 621 19.44 -26.00 -16.99
CA ALA A 621 18.66 -25.66 -18.17
C ALA A 621 19.52 -25.61 -19.44
N PHE A 622 20.74 -25.10 -19.34
CA PHE A 622 21.69 -25.04 -20.45
C PHE A 622 22.14 -26.43 -20.91
N ALA A 623 22.39 -27.34 -19.96
CA ALA A 623 22.73 -28.73 -20.27
C ALA A 623 21.59 -29.49 -20.95
N ALA A 624 20.33 -29.11 -20.66
CA ALA A 624 19.16 -29.68 -21.30
C ALA A 624 18.95 -29.12 -22.71
N SER A 625 18.77 -27.80 -22.82
CA SER A 625 18.53 -27.09 -24.08
C SER A 625 18.98 -25.63 -23.97
N PRO A 626 20.02 -25.19 -24.71
CA PRO A 626 20.46 -23.80 -24.73
C PRO A 626 19.36 -22.81 -25.14
N LEU A 627 18.46 -23.21 -26.03
CA LEU A 627 17.32 -22.38 -26.44
C LEU A 627 16.35 -22.15 -25.27
N PHE A 628 16.14 -23.15 -24.41
CA PHE A 628 15.28 -23.02 -23.24
C PHE A 628 15.80 -21.98 -22.23
N VAL A 629 17.12 -21.81 -22.12
CA VAL A 629 17.73 -20.75 -21.29
C VAL A 629 17.35 -19.36 -21.78
N LEU A 630 17.26 -19.14 -23.10
CA LEU A 630 16.84 -17.85 -23.66
C LEU A 630 15.39 -17.53 -23.27
N TRP A 631 14.51 -18.54 -23.29
CA TRP A 631 13.11 -18.39 -22.86
C TRP A 631 12.99 -18.11 -21.36
N LEU A 632 13.81 -18.75 -20.52
CA LEU A 632 13.86 -18.50 -19.08
C LEU A 632 14.70 -17.28 -18.69
N SER A 633 15.35 -16.61 -19.63
CA SER A 633 16.34 -15.57 -19.33
C SER A 633 15.81 -14.41 -18.45
N PRO A 634 14.57 -13.90 -18.59
CA PRO A 634 14.09 -12.84 -17.70
C PRO A 634 14.06 -13.26 -16.22
N ILE A 635 13.90 -14.55 -15.95
CA ILE A 635 13.89 -15.13 -14.60
C ILE A 635 15.33 -15.39 -14.13
N LEU A 636 16.11 -16.09 -14.96
CA LEU A 636 17.47 -16.51 -14.62
C LEU A 636 18.40 -15.31 -14.42
N VAL A 637 18.30 -14.28 -15.27
CA VAL A 637 19.10 -13.06 -15.16
C VAL A 637 18.84 -12.36 -13.81
N GLY A 638 17.58 -12.23 -13.39
CA GLY A 638 17.24 -11.63 -12.11
C GLY A 638 17.83 -12.40 -10.91
N LEU A 639 17.77 -13.73 -10.95
CA LEU A 639 18.32 -14.58 -9.89
C LEU A 639 19.85 -14.55 -9.85
N VAL A 640 20.52 -14.70 -11.01
CA VAL A 640 21.99 -14.66 -11.12
C VAL A 640 22.53 -13.29 -10.68
N LEU A 641 21.89 -12.20 -11.11
CA LEU A 641 22.28 -10.83 -10.77
C LEU A 641 21.75 -10.35 -9.41
N ALA A 642 21.21 -11.23 -8.57
CA ALA A 642 20.60 -10.81 -7.31
C ALA A 642 21.56 -10.01 -6.41
N LEU A 643 22.83 -10.40 -6.30
CA LEU A 643 23.84 -9.65 -5.54
C LEU A 643 24.03 -8.21 -6.04
N PRO A 644 24.46 -7.97 -7.31
CA PRO A 644 24.70 -6.61 -7.79
C PRO A 644 23.43 -5.77 -7.79
N VAL A 645 22.26 -6.35 -8.09
CA VAL A 645 20.97 -5.64 -8.10
C VAL A 645 20.59 -5.18 -6.69
N VAL A 646 20.60 -6.07 -5.70
CA VAL A 646 20.30 -5.74 -4.29
C VAL A 646 21.26 -4.67 -3.79
N HIS A 647 22.54 -4.81 -4.09
CA HIS A 647 23.54 -3.85 -3.63
C HIS A 647 23.38 -2.48 -4.28
N LEU A 648 23.28 -2.42 -5.61
CA LEU A 648 23.18 -1.16 -6.36
C LEU A 648 21.92 -0.38 -5.99
N THR A 649 20.79 -1.07 -5.93
CA THR A 649 19.50 -0.43 -5.65
C THR A 649 19.39 0.05 -4.20
N SER A 650 20.14 -0.54 -3.26
CA SER A 650 20.20 -0.06 -1.86
C SER A 650 20.93 1.27 -1.68
N ARG A 651 21.65 1.76 -2.69
CA ARG A 651 22.48 2.96 -2.56
C ARG A 651 21.70 4.26 -2.75
N VAL A 652 22.06 5.27 -1.95
CA VAL A 652 21.54 6.65 -2.02
C VAL A 652 22.14 7.39 -3.22
N SER A 653 23.44 7.24 -3.48
CA SER A 653 24.12 7.99 -4.56
C SER A 653 23.48 7.80 -5.95
N PRO A 654 23.16 6.58 -6.43
CA PRO A 654 22.45 6.41 -7.70
C PRO A 654 21.03 6.99 -7.68
N GLY A 655 20.33 6.93 -6.54
CA GLY A 655 19.00 7.52 -6.38
C GLY A 655 19.03 9.05 -6.49
N GLN A 656 19.95 9.70 -5.79
CA GLN A 656 20.18 11.15 -5.88
C GLN A 656 20.62 11.59 -7.27
N LYS A 657 21.50 10.83 -7.93
CA LYS A 657 21.89 11.09 -9.33
C LYS A 657 20.68 11.00 -10.27
N ALA A 658 19.83 9.98 -10.11
CA ALA A 658 18.61 9.86 -10.91
C ALA A 658 17.68 11.07 -10.69
N ARG A 659 17.49 11.51 -9.44
CA ARG A 659 16.73 12.72 -9.10
C ARG A 659 17.32 13.97 -9.74
N ALA A 660 18.63 14.16 -9.67
CA ALA A 660 19.33 15.30 -10.29
C ALA A 660 19.19 15.33 -11.81
N LEU A 661 19.05 14.17 -12.44
CA LEU A 661 18.73 14.03 -13.88
C LEU A 661 17.23 14.20 -14.17
N GLY A 662 16.39 14.51 -13.18
CA GLY A 662 14.94 14.61 -13.30
C GLY A 662 14.23 13.27 -13.53
N LEU A 663 14.87 12.13 -13.20
CA LEU A 663 14.28 10.80 -13.27
C LEU A 663 13.64 10.40 -11.94
N PHE A 664 12.58 9.59 -12.02
CA PHE A 664 11.80 9.12 -10.87
C PHE A 664 11.28 10.25 -9.99
N LEU A 665 10.99 11.43 -10.56
CA LEU A 665 10.31 12.52 -9.85
C LEU A 665 8.83 12.17 -9.68
N VAL A 666 8.26 12.59 -8.56
CA VAL A 666 6.83 12.45 -8.27
C VAL A 666 6.20 13.83 -8.01
N PRO A 667 4.86 13.97 -8.13
CA PRO A 667 4.22 15.29 -8.12
C PRO A 667 4.57 16.17 -6.92
N TRP A 668 4.55 15.60 -5.71
CA TRP A 668 4.88 16.31 -4.47
C TRP A 668 6.38 16.58 -4.25
N GLU A 669 7.28 16.09 -5.13
CA GLU A 669 8.68 16.52 -5.15
C GLU A 669 8.91 17.69 -6.11
N VAL A 670 8.00 17.91 -7.07
CA VAL A 670 8.04 19.01 -8.03
C VAL A 670 7.31 20.23 -7.49
N ASP A 671 6.17 20.01 -6.84
CA ASP A 671 5.38 21.03 -6.14
C ASP A 671 5.16 20.56 -4.70
N PRO A 672 6.12 20.84 -3.78
CA PRO A 672 6.04 20.36 -2.41
C PRO A 672 4.89 21.07 -1.68
N ALA A 673 4.01 20.27 -1.09
CA ALA A 673 2.96 20.78 -0.20
C ALA A 673 3.58 21.56 0.98
N PRO A 674 2.82 22.47 1.63
CA PRO A 674 3.32 23.35 2.70
C PRO A 674 3.91 22.65 3.93
N ILE A 675 3.81 21.32 4.00
CA ILE A 675 4.17 20.52 5.16
C ILE A 675 5.55 19.86 5.02
N ALA A 676 6.34 20.18 3.98
CA ALA A 676 7.75 19.78 4.00
C ALA A 676 8.41 20.45 5.23
N PRO A 677 8.75 19.71 6.30
CA PRO A 677 9.43 20.31 7.45
C PRO A 677 10.76 20.85 6.93
N GLY A 678 11.17 22.03 7.41
CA GLY A 678 12.48 22.57 7.10
C GLY A 678 13.56 21.52 7.38
N GLU A 679 14.28 21.10 6.34
CA GLU A 679 15.52 20.37 6.50
C GLU A 679 16.51 21.23 7.30
N PRO A 680 17.30 20.65 8.22
CA PRO A 680 18.69 21.06 8.31
C PRO A 680 19.29 20.76 6.94
N GLN A 681 19.65 21.79 6.18
CA GLN A 681 20.40 21.61 4.93
C GLN A 681 21.58 20.67 5.20
N PRO A 682 21.83 19.66 4.33
CA PRO A 682 23.10 18.96 4.38
C PRO A 682 24.19 20.01 4.15
N THR A 683 24.98 20.27 5.18
CA THR A 683 26.15 21.14 5.08
C THR A 683 27.09 20.57 4.02
N GLY A 684 27.04 21.14 2.81
CA GLY A 684 27.99 20.85 1.73
C GLY A 684 27.39 20.31 0.43
N ALA A 685 26.53 21.07 -0.25
CA ALA A 685 26.44 21.02 -1.71
C ALA A 685 25.91 22.37 -2.26
N PRO A 686 26.54 22.97 -3.28
CA PRO A 686 26.08 24.23 -3.86
C PRO A 686 24.72 24.03 -4.56
N GLY A 687 23.76 24.91 -4.26
CA GLY A 687 22.43 24.89 -4.83
C GLY A 687 22.46 24.89 -6.36
N VAL A 688 21.68 23.98 -6.98
CA VAL A 688 21.54 23.89 -8.43
C VAL A 688 20.47 24.91 -8.87
N PRO A 689 20.77 25.84 -9.80
CA PRO A 689 19.76 26.70 -10.38
C PRO A 689 18.81 25.90 -11.27
N LEU A 690 17.51 26.17 -11.18
CA LEU A 690 16.52 25.70 -12.15
C LEU A 690 16.93 26.19 -13.57
N PRO A 691 16.82 25.36 -14.62
CA PRO A 691 17.15 25.79 -15.97
C PRO A 691 16.18 26.87 -16.46
N ALA A 692 16.72 28.06 -16.73
CA ALA A 692 16.03 29.15 -17.42
C ALA A 692 15.79 28.75 -18.89
N GLY A 693 14.55 28.90 -19.38
CA GLY A 693 14.20 28.52 -20.74
C GLY A 693 12.75 28.83 -21.11
N ALA A 694 12.37 30.11 -21.03
CA ALA A 694 11.29 30.68 -21.84
C ALA A 694 11.62 32.17 -22.02
N GLU A 695 12.26 32.49 -23.14
CA GLU A 695 12.50 33.86 -23.57
C GLU A 695 11.18 34.61 -23.63
N GLN A 696 11.01 35.60 -22.74
CA GLN A 696 10.11 36.72 -22.98
C GLN A 696 10.97 37.85 -23.55
N THR A 697 10.71 38.17 -24.81
CA THR A 697 11.19 39.37 -25.51
C THR A 697 11.09 40.62 -24.63
N PRO A 698 12.15 41.42 -24.48
CA PRO A 698 12.06 42.67 -23.72
C PRO A 698 11.51 43.79 -24.61
N SER A 699 10.36 44.34 -24.21
CA SER A 699 9.90 45.64 -24.69
C SER A 699 10.79 46.75 -24.11
N ALA A 700 11.22 47.66 -24.97
CA ALA A 700 12.05 48.81 -24.69
C ALA A 700 11.39 49.82 -23.72
N ALA A 701 12.18 50.43 -22.82
CA ALA A 701 12.35 51.89 -22.71
C ALA A 701 13.07 52.31 -21.40
N ALA A 702 13.88 53.38 -21.53
CA ALA A 702 14.45 54.29 -20.51
C ALA A 702 15.64 53.77 -19.67
N ARG A 703 16.90 53.99 -20.10
CA ARG A 703 17.75 55.20 -19.98
C ARG A 703 18.27 55.55 -18.56
N ALA A 704 19.58 55.32 -18.41
CA ALA A 704 20.64 56.24 -17.96
C ALA A 704 20.75 56.69 -16.48
N ARG A 705 21.92 56.39 -15.87
CA ARG A 705 22.92 57.34 -15.27
C ARG A 705 24.05 56.54 -14.56
N SER A 706 25.30 56.58 -15.07
CA SER A 706 26.54 57.22 -14.50
C SER A 706 26.97 56.69 -13.12
N GLY A 707 28.21 56.29 -12.77
CA GLY A 707 29.58 56.36 -13.30
C GLY A 707 30.56 55.69 -12.27
N PRO A 708 31.90 55.72 -12.43
CA PRO A 708 32.83 54.69 -11.90
C PRO A 708 33.70 55.06 -10.66
N ALA A 709 34.15 54.02 -9.92
CA ALA A 709 35.40 53.75 -9.13
C ALA A 709 36.10 54.89 -8.30
N PRO A 710 36.85 54.64 -7.18
CA PRO A 710 38.14 53.90 -7.18
C PRO A 710 38.57 53.26 -5.82
N ALA A 711 39.87 53.05 -5.61
CA ALA A 711 40.50 51.90 -4.91
C ALA A 711 41.32 52.24 -3.62
N MET A 712 41.73 51.16 -2.90
CA MET A 712 43.03 50.95 -2.15
C MET A 712 43.25 51.62 -0.76
N PRO A 713 44.26 51.26 0.10
CA PRO A 713 44.91 49.96 0.43
C PRO A 713 45.33 49.80 1.96
N PRO A 714 46.46 49.16 2.39
CA PRO A 714 46.47 47.88 3.14
C PRO A 714 47.23 47.90 4.50
N GLY A 715 47.28 46.78 5.24
CA GLY A 715 48.03 46.72 6.51
C GLY A 715 48.40 45.34 7.07
N ARG A 716 49.57 44.84 6.63
CA ARG A 716 50.61 44.05 7.35
C ARG A 716 50.35 42.64 7.93
N ARG A 717 51.46 41.89 7.92
CA ARG A 717 51.67 40.45 8.03
C ARG A 717 52.25 40.04 9.40
N THR A 718 51.94 38.80 9.81
CA THR A 718 52.79 37.75 10.47
C THR A 718 53.36 37.98 11.89
N PRO A 719 53.86 36.93 12.63
CA PRO A 719 53.59 35.48 12.58
C PRO A 719 53.48 34.75 13.96
N SER A 720 53.03 33.49 13.90
CA SER A 720 53.40 32.26 14.66
C SER A 720 53.76 32.31 16.16
N THR A 721 53.16 31.39 16.93
CA THR A 721 53.90 30.41 17.75
C THR A 721 53.04 29.18 18.08
N SER A 722 53.75 28.06 18.22
CA SER A 722 53.32 26.71 18.54
C SER A 722 53.02 26.52 20.04
N SER A 723 52.20 25.52 20.40
CA SER A 723 52.68 24.32 21.12
C SER A 723 51.60 23.56 21.91
N SER A 724 51.71 22.23 21.79
CA SER A 724 51.49 21.19 22.82
C SER A 724 50.09 20.80 23.30
N ARG A 725 49.69 19.59 22.86
CA ARG A 725 49.38 18.38 23.66
C ARG A 725 48.82 18.57 25.09
N ARG A 726 47.65 17.95 25.34
CA ARG A 726 47.55 16.73 26.17
C ARG A 726 46.15 16.12 26.13
N SER A 727 46.11 14.81 25.89
CA SER A 727 45.02 13.91 26.25
C SER A 727 44.91 13.77 27.77
N TYR A 728 43.72 13.58 28.33
CA TYR A 728 43.43 12.48 29.25
C TYR A 728 41.93 12.22 29.34
N ARG A 729 41.61 10.93 29.51
CA ARG A 729 40.30 10.31 29.60
C ARG A 729 39.48 10.81 30.79
N GLY A 730 38.16 10.81 30.60
CA GLY A 730 37.09 10.70 31.59
C GLY A 730 35.87 10.15 30.86
#